data_AF-A0AAQ4DHE1-F1
#
_entry.id   AF-A0AAQ4DHE1-F1
#
_cell.length_a   1.000
_cell.length_b   1.000
_cell.length_c   1.000
_cell.angle_alpha   90.00
_cell.angle_beta   90.00
_cell.angle_gamma   90.00
#
_symmetry.space_group_name_H-M   'P 1'
#
loop_
_entity.id
_entity.type
_entity.pdbx_description
1 polymer ?
#
loop_
_entity_poly.entity_id
_entity_poly.type
_entity_poly.pdbx_seq_one_letter_code
_entity_poly.pdbx_strand_id
1 'polypeptide(L)'
;MAPALRALKASCLILCLLHCSPTWAQEHNPGNHYLSRFPWESLPSSSTDLVFLLDRSGSVGAAGFEMQLGFVDRFLKYFEVAPNATRVAVISFSDDAVVHADFLKEPGNKCQLVRHMQEAKYLNHYATNTGAGLREVREVFQNSRPQAHKVLVLVTDGIATTGPDPVEEANKLKKAGIEVFVFSIGRSMRKHLDSLASSTEHVFEFESFAEFETFDKDGPTDRWTLRDSPRDCDRLCRRSLDKAPDGSERGSCCDKNAVCGCSLKSGLSACLCGPGFHGNGFRGQCAPCKPDTYKDTYDSNSCLSCPSHSGTRHEGSRSVKECACHEGYAGDPGAGVPCTVVMCPPLQPPEHGRIVECDNRYEGECLFQCDDQYEMEVGEGEEQSESRFCQADGTWSGKTTVCKAKSCDKPQDLENGYVTGCDSPWKVNATCTFHCNRGYELRGGSATRTCDEWKAWSGEDVFCEPVQCPPPPVVPNAIVGEVLKAKVYRFGEYFNPKCPQGFTLKGPPILYCNAQGQWESGEDDHSVMACVDQSKPTISCPEDIVVATENQSASALVHWDQPRYRDNAGGSKLWLQQMPPGVVSPHRFEIGSRSIRFRVVDAAGLDATCSFTITVRDVEKPQVLSCPQDIITETAEDDVTVTWAEPNFADNSGNVSVAASHASGSKFGHGTHKVTYNAHDASGNYATCMFRVTVSKSECPFYPAPLNGALSCDHWLHGQICHPMCNEKFDFLEDPAEMYVCAKDRRWYTEPEGMPVPWPDCARSSLPAQAKKKYHAFYYTGDCRDPEVQNSIKRAFQVNFDYVRSRLTVCANGNGCQLNGVTVRCGDMSEFAGTRRQRRSVGLGATSTVGVDAEVVLEFGANGTAALVNDTEDLAAAIDEIVGSIGEIAPSVLEQVSGEENVTVQMDLINSSAEDVVIVCAEGETLSGQGCAKCPTGTFHDRSQGVCSPCPTGSYQDEEGTVSCKLCPEGAATAAPKSTSVDDCQVVCSPGTYSRDGLETCLACPQGTYQDERQQTRCKRCPAGSTTEAFGSTQQTDCKKYCAPGSYSDSGLQPCTPCKRGTYQNLRGQKSCSECPAPTTSLHEGSKSIIDCVDFDYCASNPCLNSTCVAHQHGFSCEDR
;
A
#
# COMPACT_ATOMS: atom_id res chain seq x y z
N MET A 1 -8.74 -26.33 -74.57
CA MET A 1 -9.30 -27.35 -73.66
C MET A 1 -8.19 -27.75 -72.70
N ALA A 2 -8.36 -27.61 -71.39
CA ALA A 2 -9.17 -28.44 -70.48
C ALA A 2 -8.39 -29.71 -70.04
N PRO A 3 -8.74 -30.38 -68.92
CA PRO A 3 -7.75 -30.88 -67.97
C PRO A 3 -7.07 -32.20 -68.35
N ALA A 4 -5.77 -32.31 -68.02
CA ALA A 4 -5.04 -33.58 -67.85
C ALA A 4 -3.73 -33.47 -67.04
N LEU A 5 -3.12 -32.29 -66.89
CA LEU A 5 -1.85 -32.10 -66.17
C LEU A 5 -2.01 -31.87 -64.65
N ARG A 6 -2.80 -32.74 -63.98
CA ARG A 6 -2.98 -32.80 -62.52
C ARG A 6 -2.90 -34.25 -62.04
N ALA A 7 -1.72 -34.70 -61.58
CA ALA A 7 -1.56 -36.02 -60.95
C ALA A 7 -0.31 -36.15 -60.06
N LEU A 8 0.88 -35.74 -60.56
CA LEU A 8 2.18 -36.12 -59.99
C LEU A 8 3.01 -34.96 -59.38
N LYS A 9 2.32 -33.99 -58.74
CA LYS A 9 2.92 -33.05 -57.76
C LYS A 9 2.16 -33.11 -56.42
N ALA A 10 1.77 -34.31 -56.00
CA ALA A 10 0.79 -34.55 -54.94
C ALA A 10 1.34 -35.23 -53.67
N SER A 11 2.66 -35.38 -53.54
CA SER A 11 3.29 -36.16 -52.43
C SER A 11 4.29 -35.38 -51.57
N CYS A 12 4.43 -34.06 -51.78
CA CYS A 12 5.34 -33.20 -51.00
C CYS A 12 4.68 -31.88 -50.56
N LEU A 13 3.35 -31.82 -50.58
CA LEU A 13 2.56 -30.59 -50.40
C LEU A 13 1.64 -30.64 -49.17
N ILE A 14 2.03 -31.45 -48.17
CA ILE A 14 1.36 -31.60 -46.86
C ILE A 14 2.32 -31.23 -45.71
N LEU A 15 3.63 -31.11 -45.97
CA LEU A 15 4.68 -30.87 -44.95
C LEU A 15 5.17 -29.41 -44.86
N CYS A 16 4.53 -28.46 -45.54
CA CYS A 16 4.92 -27.03 -45.50
C CYS A 16 3.77 -26.08 -45.08
N LEU A 17 2.69 -26.60 -44.48
CA LEU A 17 1.60 -25.80 -43.93
C LEU A 17 1.70 -25.70 -42.40
N LEU A 18 2.61 -24.85 -41.91
CA LEU A 18 2.55 -24.33 -40.53
C LEU A 18 3.38 -23.06 -40.25
N HIS A 19 4.39 -22.72 -41.05
CA HIS A 19 5.20 -21.50 -40.87
C HIS A 19 5.26 -20.64 -42.14
N CYS A 20 4.53 -19.53 -42.12
CA CYS A 20 4.73 -18.38 -43.00
C CYS A 20 4.72 -17.09 -42.18
N SER A 21 5.86 -16.38 -42.18
CA SER A 21 5.95 -14.94 -41.91
C SER A 21 6.87 -14.33 -42.97
N PRO A 22 6.55 -13.18 -43.61
CA PRO A 22 7.25 -12.75 -44.82
C PRO A 22 8.09 -11.47 -44.64
N THR A 23 9.42 -11.59 -44.72
CA THR A 23 10.32 -10.46 -45.06
C THR A 23 11.62 -10.97 -45.68
N TRP A 24 11.83 -10.73 -46.98
CA TRP A 24 13.04 -10.07 -47.52
C TRP A 24 12.89 -9.89 -49.04
N ALA A 25 12.60 -8.65 -49.45
CA ALA A 25 12.56 -8.24 -50.84
C ALA A 25 12.84 -6.74 -50.96
N GLN A 26 14.07 -6.31 -50.63
CA GLN A 26 14.59 -4.96 -50.94
C GLN A 26 16.11 -4.84 -50.72
N GLU A 27 16.91 -5.62 -51.46
CA GLU A 27 18.32 -5.26 -51.66
C GLU A 27 18.42 -4.14 -52.71
N HIS A 28 18.84 -2.94 -52.26
CA HIS A 28 19.72 -1.97 -52.95
C HIS A 28 19.44 -0.53 -52.48
N ASN A 29 20.18 -0.07 -51.46
CA ASN A 29 20.39 1.36 -51.23
C ASN A 29 21.78 1.56 -50.58
N PRO A 30 22.76 2.20 -51.24
CA PRO A 30 24.20 2.08 -50.88
C PRO A 30 24.64 3.05 -49.77
N GLY A 31 23.91 3.08 -48.65
CA GLY A 31 24.10 4.09 -47.58
C GLY A 31 24.15 3.56 -46.15
N ASN A 32 24.27 2.25 -45.92
CA ASN A 32 24.09 1.66 -44.57
C ASN A 32 25.13 0.57 -44.22
N HIS A 33 26.42 0.82 -44.52
CA HIS A 33 27.50 -0.19 -44.41
C HIS A 33 28.35 -0.13 -43.13
N TYR A 34 28.11 0.81 -42.22
CA TYR A 34 28.93 1.00 -41.02
C TYR A 34 28.62 -0.01 -39.90
N LEU A 35 27.34 -0.40 -39.75
CA LEU A 35 26.89 -1.34 -38.72
C LEU A 35 27.53 -2.73 -38.88
N SER A 36 27.60 -3.27 -40.10
CA SER A 36 28.12 -4.63 -40.37
C SER A 36 29.65 -4.78 -40.23
N ARG A 37 30.32 -3.91 -39.46
CA ARG A 37 31.79 -3.83 -39.39
C ARG A 37 32.36 -3.62 -37.98
N PHE A 38 31.56 -3.29 -36.97
CA PHE A 38 32.01 -3.30 -35.58
C PHE A 38 31.63 -4.65 -34.94
N PRO A 39 32.59 -5.46 -34.42
CA PRO A 39 32.30 -6.84 -34.03
C PRO A 39 31.78 -6.93 -32.58
N TRP A 40 30.60 -6.35 -32.31
CA TRP A 40 29.99 -6.40 -30.97
C TRP A 40 29.74 -7.83 -30.49
N GLU A 41 29.43 -8.77 -31.39
CA GLU A 41 29.14 -10.17 -31.07
C GLU A 41 30.36 -10.96 -30.56
N SER A 42 31.60 -10.47 -30.79
CA SER A 42 32.82 -11.09 -30.26
C SER A 42 33.28 -10.51 -28.92
N LEU A 43 32.64 -9.44 -28.40
CA LEU A 43 32.99 -8.85 -27.11
C LEU A 43 32.18 -9.51 -25.98
N PRO A 44 32.83 -10.14 -24.98
CA PRO A 44 32.12 -10.82 -23.89
C PRO A 44 31.47 -9.80 -22.94
N SER A 45 30.16 -9.61 -23.08
CA SER A 45 29.36 -8.62 -22.34
C SER A 45 29.40 -8.77 -20.81
N SER A 46 29.73 -9.96 -20.28
CA SER A 46 29.91 -10.23 -18.86
C SER A 46 31.30 -9.92 -18.30
N SER A 47 32.32 -9.71 -19.15
CA SER A 47 33.71 -9.51 -18.72
C SER A 47 34.46 -8.51 -19.61
N THR A 48 33.85 -7.35 -19.87
CA THR A 48 34.48 -6.24 -20.60
C THR A 48 34.62 -5.01 -19.68
N ASP A 49 35.79 -4.37 -19.69
CA ASP A 49 36.06 -3.06 -19.10
C ASP A 49 36.29 -2.07 -20.27
N LEU A 50 35.35 -1.13 -20.45
CA LEU A 50 35.23 -0.25 -21.61
C LEU A 50 35.46 1.21 -21.22
N VAL A 51 36.28 1.95 -21.96
CA VAL A 51 36.56 3.36 -21.70
C VAL A 51 36.30 4.19 -22.96
N PHE A 52 35.48 5.22 -22.84
CA PHE A 52 35.29 6.23 -23.88
C PHE A 52 36.17 7.44 -23.61
N LEU A 53 36.88 7.90 -24.65
CA LEU A 53 37.67 9.12 -24.63
C LEU A 53 37.13 10.06 -25.71
N LEU A 54 36.40 11.10 -25.29
CA LEU A 54 35.64 12.02 -26.12
C LEU A 54 36.35 13.37 -26.31
N ASP A 55 36.21 13.97 -27.47
CA ASP A 55 36.84 15.24 -27.81
C ASP A 55 35.92 16.41 -27.45
N ARG A 56 36.39 17.32 -26.59
CA ARG A 56 35.68 18.52 -26.12
C ARG A 56 36.38 19.80 -26.61
N SER A 57 37.21 19.71 -27.65
CA SER A 57 37.99 20.85 -28.15
C SER A 57 37.13 21.89 -28.90
N GLY A 58 37.78 22.99 -29.29
CA GLY A 58 37.11 24.15 -29.91
C GLY A 58 36.56 23.90 -31.32
N SER A 59 37.04 22.86 -32.02
CA SER A 59 36.54 22.44 -33.34
C SER A 59 35.22 21.66 -33.25
N VAL A 60 35.04 20.90 -32.17
CA VAL A 60 33.84 20.12 -31.87
C VAL A 60 32.67 21.02 -31.47
N GLY A 61 32.93 21.99 -30.58
CA GLY A 61 31.90 22.86 -30.00
C GLY A 61 30.88 22.13 -29.10
N ALA A 62 29.94 22.90 -28.52
CA ALA A 62 28.95 22.35 -27.60
C ALA A 62 28.05 21.26 -28.24
N ALA A 63 27.46 21.56 -29.41
CA ALA A 63 26.60 20.63 -30.12
C ALA A 63 27.34 19.35 -30.56
N GLY A 64 28.59 19.45 -31.03
CA GLY A 64 29.38 18.26 -31.39
C GLY A 64 29.70 17.39 -30.18
N PHE A 65 29.86 17.97 -28.99
CA PHE A 65 30.11 17.24 -27.75
C PHE A 65 28.85 16.52 -27.23
N GLU A 66 27.68 17.17 -27.30
CA GLU A 66 26.39 16.53 -27.02
C GLU A 66 26.12 15.33 -27.96
N MET A 67 26.46 15.47 -29.24
CA MET A 67 26.34 14.38 -30.23
C MET A 67 27.29 13.21 -29.94
N GLN A 68 28.47 13.47 -29.38
CA GLN A 68 29.37 12.41 -28.88
C GLN A 68 28.83 11.70 -27.64
N LEU A 69 28.23 12.43 -26.68
CA LEU A 69 27.56 11.82 -25.53
C LEU A 69 26.37 10.95 -25.98
N GLY A 70 25.59 11.43 -26.96
CA GLY A 70 24.52 10.65 -27.59
C GLY A 70 25.00 9.40 -28.34
N PHE A 71 26.20 9.44 -28.95
CA PHE A 71 26.85 8.26 -29.53
C PHE A 71 27.20 7.22 -28.45
N VAL A 72 27.76 7.64 -27.32
CA VAL A 72 28.11 6.74 -26.20
C VAL A 72 26.87 6.03 -25.65
N ASP A 73 25.76 6.73 -25.44
CA ASP A 73 24.51 6.11 -25.00
C ASP A 73 23.99 5.06 -26.01
N ARG A 74 23.94 5.42 -27.30
CA ARG A 74 23.51 4.50 -28.37
C ARG A 74 24.41 3.27 -28.48
N PHE A 75 25.74 3.44 -28.37
CA PHE A 75 26.70 2.34 -28.35
C PHE A 75 26.47 1.41 -27.15
N LEU A 76 26.18 1.98 -25.97
CA LEU A 76 25.96 1.23 -24.75
C LEU A 76 24.60 0.51 -24.69
N LYS A 77 23.69 0.66 -25.67
CA LYS A 77 22.45 -0.15 -25.76
C LYS A 77 22.73 -1.66 -25.86
N TYR A 78 23.87 -2.04 -26.45
CA TYR A 78 24.26 -3.44 -26.67
C TYR A 78 24.95 -4.10 -25.45
N PHE A 79 25.21 -3.36 -24.38
CA PHE A 79 25.96 -3.82 -23.21
C PHE A 79 25.15 -3.72 -21.91
N GLU A 80 25.30 -4.72 -21.03
CA GLU A 80 24.78 -4.68 -19.65
C GLU A 80 25.81 -3.99 -18.75
N VAL A 81 25.52 -2.77 -18.28
CA VAL A 81 26.45 -1.98 -17.46
C VAL A 81 26.17 -2.19 -15.97
N ALA A 82 27.01 -3.01 -15.33
CA ALA A 82 26.92 -3.38 -13.92
C ALA A 82 28.27 -3.87 -13.36
N PRO A 83 28.47 -3.87 -12.02
CA PRO A 83 29.74 -4.26 -11.39
C PRO A 83 30.26 -5.66 -11.74
N ASN A 84 29.34 -6.59 -12.05
CA ASN A 84 29.62 -7.98 -12.43
C ASN A 84 29.56 -8.24 -13.95
N ALA A 85 29.23 -7.24 -14.77
CA ALA A 85 29.03 -7.37 -16.22
C ALA A 85 30.03 -6.50 -16.99
N THR A 86 29.57 -5.59 -17.87
CA THR A 86 30.44 -4.58 -18.49
C THR A 86 30.61 -3.39 -17.53
N ARG A 87 31.85 -2.93 -17.34
CA ARG A 87 32.17 -1.73 -16.54
C ARG A 87 32.64 -0.62 -17.47
N VAL A 88 32.20 0.61 -17.23
CA VAL A 88 32.41 1.73 -18.17
C VAL A 88 33.07 2.93 -17.47
N ALA A 89 33.99 3.60 -18.17
CA ALA A 89 34.40 4.96 -17.85
C ALA A 89 34.20 5.91 -19.04
N VAL A 90 33.92 7.18 -18.76
CA VAL A 90 33.74 8.24 -19.77
C VAL A 90 34.63 9.42 -19.40
N ILE A 91 35.54 9.75 -20.31
CA ILE A 91 36.56 10.80 -20.16
C ILE A 91 36.41 11.76 -21.34
N SER A 92 36.49 13.08 -21.11
CA SER A 92 36.61 14.07 -22.19
C SER A 92 37.96 14.77 -22.15
N PHE A 93 38.53 15.13 -23.30
CA PHE A 93 39.75 15.93 -23.38
C PHE A 93 39.55 17.22 -24.19
N SER A 94 40.20 18.29 -23.76
CA SER A 94 40.33 19.56 -24.50
C SER A 94 41.78 20.03 -24.43
N ASP A 95 42.06 21.11 -23.72
CA ASP A 95 43.37 21.45 -23.16
C ASP A 95 43.73 20.55 -21.96
N ASP A 96 42.75 20.22 -21.12
CA ASP A 96 42.80 19.28 -20.00
C ASP A 96 42.24 17.89 -20.36
N ALA A 97 42.14 17.01 -19.36
CA ALA A 97 41.39 15.75 -19.42
C ALA A 97 40.53 15.64 -18.17
N VAL A 98 39.24 15.32 -18.35
CA VAL A 98 38.22 15.28 -17.29
C VAL A 98 37.52 13.93 -17.32
N VAL A 99 37.59 13.21 -16.21
CA VAL A 99 36.84 11.96 -16.00
C VAL A 99 35.44 12.30 -15.49
N HIS A 100 34.40 11.99 -16.26
CA HIS A 100 33.01 12.21 -15.88
C HIS A 100 32.42 11.02 -15.12
N ALA A 101 32.86 9.80 -15.47
CA ALA A 101 32.52 8.57 -14.74
C ALA A 101 33.68 7.55 -14.82
N ASP A 102 33.90 6.81 -13.74
CA ASP A 102 34.87 5.69 -13.68
C ASP A 102 34.29 4.51 -12.86
N PHE A 103 33.59 3.60 -13.53
CA PHE A 103 33.11 2.36 -12.91
C PHE A 103 34.14 1.22 -12.95
N LEU A 104 35.36 1.47 -13.41
CA LEU A 104 36.48 0.57 -13.19
C LEU A 104 36.98 0.73 -11.74
N LYS A 105 37.01 1.96 -11.22
CA LYS A 105 37.34 2.30 -9.83
C LYS A 105 36.16 2.21 -8.87
N GLU A 106 35.01 2.79 -9.22
CA GLU A 106 33.83 2.90 -8.35
C GLU A 106 32.60 2.29 -9.06
N PRO A 107 32.38 0.95 -8.96
CA PRO A 107 31.46 0.24 -9.84
C PRO A 107 29.99 0.65 -9.67
N GLY A 108 29.44 1.31 -10.69
CA GLY A 108 28.03 1.69 -10.78
C GLY A 108 27.20 0.88 -11.78
N ASN A 109 25.95 1.28 -11.95
CA ASN A 109 24.98 0.74 -12.91
C ASN A 109 24.67 1.73 -14.04
N LYS A 110 24.01 1.27 -15.12
CA LYS A 110 23.77 2.09 -16.32
C LYS A 110 23.10 3.45 -16.04
N CYS A 111 22.13 3.55 -15.13
CA CYS A 111 21.43 4.81 -14.87
C CYS A 111 22.34 5.86 -14.19
N GLN A 112 23.23 5.41 -13.30
CA GLN A 112 24.25 6.28 -12.70
C GLN A 112 25.22 6.82 -13.76
N LEU A 113 25.60 5.99 -14.75
CA LEU A 113 26.43 6.43 -15.89
C LEU A 113 25.73 7.49 -16.73
N VAL A 114 24.45 7.25 -17.06
CA VAL A 114 23.61 8.19 -17.83
C VAL A 114 23.50 9.54 -17.10
N ARG A 115 23.34 9.55 -15.77
CA ARG A 115 23.31 10.79 -14.98
C ARG A 115 24.65 11.54 -15.01
N HIS A 116 25.77 10.84 -14.84
CA HIS A 116 27.11 11.46 -14.97
C HIS A 116 27.38 12.01 -16.39
N MET A 117 26.83 11.37 -17.43
CA MET A 117 26.88 11.89 -18.80
C MET A 117 26.00 13.13 -19.02
N GLN A 118 24.92 13.33 -18.24
CA GLN A 118 24.13 14.56 -18.24
C GLN A 118 24.78 15.69 -17.42
N GLU A 119 25.55 15.35 -16.39
CA GLU A 119 26.36 16.29 -15.61
C GLU A 119 27.57 16.82 -16.43
N ALA A 120 28.00 16.09 -17.47
CA ALA A 120 29.15 16.40 -18.33
C ALA A 120 28.88 17.57 -19.31
N LYS A 121 29.26 18.80 -18.91
CA LYS A 121 29.05 20.01 -19.72
C LYS A 121 30.23 20.34 -20.65
N TYR A 122 29.90 20.85 -21.85
CA TYR A 122 30.86 21.59 -22.67
C TYR A 122 31.31 22.86 -21.94
N LEU A 123 32.60 23.17 -22.00
CA LEU A 123 33.19 24.41 -21.51
C LEU A 123 33.99 25.02 -22.67
N ASN A 124 34.09 26.34 -22.72
CA ASN A 124 34.69 27.06 -23.86
C ASN A 124 36.23 26.98 -23.86
N HIS A 125 36.78 25.85 -24.31
CA HIS A 125 38.22 25.58 -24.46
C HIS A 125 38.60 25.38 -25.93
N TYR A 126 39.83 25.73 -26.30
CA TYR A 126 40.24 25.95 -27.70
C TYR A 126 41.25 24.93 -28.26
N ALA A 127 41.77 24.01 -27.45
CA ALA A 127 42.84 23.09 -27.84
C ALA A 127 42.39 21.62 -27.84
N THR A 128 43.10 20.81 -28.62
CA THR A 128 42.88 19.36 -28.77
C THR A 128 44.12 18.63 -28.23
N ASN A 129 44.05 18.05 -27.03
CA ASN A 129 45.17 17.42 -26.31
C ASN A 129 44.93 15.91 -26.14
N THR A 130 44.80 15.19 -27.25
CA THR A 130 44.52 13.73 -27.27
C THR A 130 45.56 12.94 -26.46
N GLY A 131 46.81 13.40 -26.39
CA GLY A 131 47.87 12.78 -25.61
C GLY A 131 47.69 12.87 -24.10
N ALA A 132 47.07 13.94 -23.57
CA ALA A 132 46.66 13.99 -22.17
C ALA A 132 45.48 13.05 -21.89
N GLY A 133 44.49 13.02 -22.80
CA GLY A 133 43.35 12.09 -22.70
C GLY A 133 43.80 10.62 -22.65
N LEU A 134 44.70 10.21 -23.55
CA LEU A 134 45.25 8.84 -23.59
C LEU A 134 46.10 8.49 -22.36
N ARG A 135 46.68 9.49 -21.69
CA ARG A 135 47.35 9.30 -20.40
C ARG A 135 46.33 9.00 -19.30
N GLU A 136 45.26 9.79 -19.20
CA GLU A 136 44.23 9.63 -18.18
C GLU A 136 43.53 8.26 -18.29
N VAL A 137 43.23 7.83 -19.53
CA VAL A 137 42.75 6.47 -19.83
C VAL A 137 43.64 5.39 -19.22
N ARG A 138 44.98 5.55 -19.25
CA ARG A 138 45.90 4.55 -18.69
C ARG A 138 45.80 4.48 -17.17
N GLU A 139 45.60 5.61 -16.50
CA GLU A 139 45.47 5.63 -15.04
C GLU A 139 44.13 5.00 -14.62
N VAL A 140 43.03 5.29 -15.31
CA VAL A 140 41.71 4.63 -15.13
C VAL A 140 41.79 3.11 -15.33
N PHE A 141 42.50 2.63 -16.37
CA PHE A 141 42.68 1.20 -16.62
C PHE A 141 43.52 0.44 -15.57
N GLN A 142 44.16 1.12 -14.60
CA GLN A 142 44.80 0.45 -13.46
C GLN A 142 43.77 -0.25 -12.55
N ASN A 143 42.53 0.25 -12.52
CA ASN A 143 41.41 -0.33 -11.75
C ASN A 143 40.69 -1.46 -12.52
N SER A 144 41.25 -1.92 -13.64
CA SER A 144 40.63 -2.94 -14.51
C SER A 144 40.79 -4.36 -13.98
N ARG A 145 39.75 -5.20 -14.14
CA ARG A 145 39.73 -6.60 -13.69
C ARG A 145 40.84 -7.42 -14.38
N PRO A 146 41.56 -8.31 -13.68
CA PRO A 146 42.66 -9.10 -14.28
C PRO A 146 42.28 -10.03 -15.44
N GLN A 147 40.99 -10.36 -15.59
CA GLN A 147 40.46 -11.23 -16.65
C GLN A 147 39.40 -10.54 -17.54
N ALA A 148 39.26 -9.21 -17.45
CA ALA A 148 38.37 -8.47 -18.35
C ALA A 148 39.05 -8.15 -19.68
N HIS A 149 38.25 -8.16 -20.76
CA HIS A 149 38.63 -7.60 -22.04
C HIS A 149 38.69 -6.07 -21.93
N LYS A 150 39.79 -5.44 -22.32
CA LYS A 150 40.05 -4.01 -22.08
C LYS A 150 39.94 -3.22 -23.37
N VAL A 151 38.95 -2.35 -23.48
CA VAL A 151 38.59 -1.67 -24.74
C VAL A 151 38.57 -0.16 -24.56
N LEU A 152 39.34 0.57 -25.38
CA LEU A 152 39.28 2.02 -25.52
C LEU A 152 38.55 2.37 -26.82
N VAL A 153 37.54 3.23 -26.72
CA VAL A 153 36.91 3.93 -27.85
C VAL A 153 37.31 5.41 -27.79
N LEU A 154 38.23 5.82 -28.67
CA LEU A 154 38.61 7.22 -28.88
C LEU A 154 37.69 7.84 -29.93
N VAL A 155 37.10 9.00 -29.62
CA VAL A 155 36.32 9.83 -30.56
C VAL A 155 37.02 11.19 -30.71
N THR A 156 37.24 11.67 -31.93
CA THR A 156 37.92 12.97 -32.20
C THR A 156 37.66 13.49 -33.61
N ASP A 157 37.66 14.81 -33.81
CA ASP A 157 37.54 15.46 -35.13
C ASP A 157 38.88 15.90 -35.74
N GLY A 158 39.99 15.70 -35.03
CA GLY A 158 41.24 16.40 -35.33
C GLY A 158 42.53 15.65 -35.03
N ILE A 159 43.63 16.40 -35.13
CA ILE A 159 44.98 15.99 -34.75
C ILE A 159 45.36 16.80 -33.52
N ALA A 160 46.01 16.17 -32.53
CA ALA A 160 46.39 16.86 -31.31
C ALA A 160 47.22 18.14 -31.58
N THR A 161 46.69 19.28 -31.15
CA THR A 161 47.31 20.61 -31.31
C THR A 161 48.35 20.91 -30.24
N THR A 162 48.25 20.23 -29.09
CA THR A 162 49.05 20.47 -27.88
C THR A 162 49.27 19.15 -27.11
N GLY A 163 50.24 19.16 -26.19
CA GLY A 163 50.47 18.05 -25.26
C GLY A 163 51.55 17.05 -25.69
N PRO A 164 51.57 15.85 -25.08
CA PRO A 164 52.50 14.77 -25.44
C PRO A 164 52.05 14.05 -26.72
N ASP A 165 52.96 13.33 -27.37
CA ASP A 165 52.64 12.57 -28.60
C ASP A 165 51.54 11.52 -28.35
N PRO A 166 50.35 11.65 -28.98
CA PRO A 166 49.26 10.68 -28.83
C PRO A 166 49.65 9.28 -29.31
N VAL A 167 50.55 9.17 -30.29
CA VAL A 167 51.04 7.88 -30.81
C VAL A 167 51.94 7.19 -29.78
N GLU A 168 52.72 7.95 -29.00
CA GLU A 168 53.54 7.37 -27.93
C GLU A 168 52.66 6.82 -26.78
N GLU A 169 51.66 7.59 -26.32
CA GLU A 169 50.74 7.15 -25.26
C GLU A 169 49.82 6.00 -25.73
N ALA A 170 49.28 6.05 -26.96
CA ALA A 170 48.52 4.94 -27.54
C ALA A 170 49.35 3.64 -27.61
N ASN A 171 50.65 3.73 -27.94
CA ASN A 171 51.54 2.58 -27.93
C ASN A 171 51.86 2.06 -26.52
N LYS A 172 51.69 2.85 -25.46
CA LYS A 172 51.77 2.38 -24.06
C LYS A 172 50.52 1.60 -23.68
N LEU A 173 49.33 2.09 -24.05
CA LEU A 173 48.04 1.40 -23.85
C LEU A 173 48.01 0.04 -24.57
N LYS A 174 48.40 -0.01 -25.86
CA LYS A 174 48.45 -1.24 -26.64
C LYS A 174 49.40 -2.29 -26.04
N LYS A 175 50.54 -1.86 -25.48
CA LYS A 175 51.47 -2.75 -24.73
C LYS A 175 50.92 -3.26 -23.40
N ALA A 176 49.92 -2.59 -22.83
CA ALA A 176 49.21 -3.03 -21.62
C ALA A 176 48.04 -3.99 -21.90
N GLY A 177 47.87 -4.44 -23.15
CA GLY A 177 46.80 -5.34 -23.55
C GLY A 177 45.43 -4.66 -23.72
N ILE A 178 45.42 -3.35 -23.98
CA ILE A 178 44.21 -2.57 -24.24
C ILE A 178 43.98 -2.48 -25.75
N GLU A 179 42.79 -2.82 -26.20
CA GLU A 179 42.38 -2.72 -27.59
C GLU A 179 41.83 -1.32 -27.90
N VAL A 180 42.41 -0.65 -28.88
CA VAL A 180 42.09 0.75 -29.21
C VAL A 180 41.31 0.81 -30.53
N PHE A 181 40.08 1.32 -30.44
CA PHE A 181 39.23 1.72 -31.56
C PHE A 181 39.21 3.25 -31.68
N VAL A 182 39.15 3.76 -32.90
CA VAL A 182 39.22 5.19 -33.20
C VAL A 182 38.09 5.58 -34.14
N PHE A 183 37.26 6.52 -33.70
CA PHE A 183 36.12 7.08 -34.43
C PHE A 183 36.47 8.54 -34.76
N SER A 184 36.64 8.84 -36.04
CA SER A 184 37.04 10.16 -36.50
C SER A 184 35.94 10.86 -37.28
N ILE A 185 35.74 12.15 -37.02
CA ILE A 185 34.76 13.00 -37.70
C ILE A 185 35.51 13.96 -38.64
N GLY A 186 35.04 14.08 -39.88
CA GLY A 186 35.63 14.95 -40.88
C GLY A 186 36.82 14.34 -41.62
N ARG A 187 37.55 15.17 -42.37
CA ARG A 187 38.62 14.71 -43.28
C ARG A 187 39.95 14.49 -42.56
N SER A 188 40.04 13.33 -41.90
CA SER A 188 41.24 12.87 -41.20
C SER A 188 42.43 12.59 -42.14
N MET A 189 43.63 12.47 -41.55
CA MET A 189 44.72 11.70 -42.17
C MET A 189 44.66 10.24 -41.68
N ARG A 190 44.04 9.34 -42.44
CA ARG A 190 43.91 7.89 -42.13
C ARG A 190 45.18 7.27 -41.52
N LYS A 191 46.34 7.50 -42.12
CA LYS A 191 47.65 6.99 -41.66
C LYS A 191 48.05 7.40 -40.23
N HIS A 192 47.52 8.51 -39.73
CA HIS A 192 47.71 8.93 -38.34
C HIS A 192 46.77 8.12 -37.42
N LEU A 193 45.49 8.01 -37.75
CA LEU A 193 44.51 7.20 -37.01
C LEU A 193 44.91 5.72 -36.93
N ASP A 194 45.38 5.16 -38.05
CA ASP A 194 45.91 3.79 -38.15
C ASP A 194 47.08 3.54 -37.16
N SER A 195 47.81 4.59 -36.76
CA SER A 195 48.91 4.48 -35.78
C SER A 195 48.44 4.63 -34.33
N LEU A 196 47.26 5.22 -34.09
CA LEU A 196 46.59 5.29 -32.78
C LEU A 196 45.86 3.97 -32.46
N ALA A 197 45.08 3.42 -33.40
CA ALA A 197 44.30 2.19 -33.23
C ALA A 197 45.15 0.92 -33.02
N SER A 198 44.53 -0.16 -32.54
CA SER A 198 45.16 -1.49 -32.45
C SER A 198 45.20 -2.25 -33.78
N SER A 199 44.27 -1.95 -34.70
CA SER A 199 44.23 -2.49 -36.07
C SER A 199 43.73 -1.41 -37.04
N THR A 200 44.15 -1.50 -38.30
CA THR A 200 43.62 -0.64 -39.38
C THR A 200 42.12 -0.84 -39.62
N GLU A 201 41.55 -1.95 -39.16
CA GLU A 201 40.11 -2.24 -39.20
C GLU A 201 39.34 -1.59 -38.05
N HIS A 202 40.03 -1.12 -37.00
CA HIS A 202 39.43 -0.49 -35.81
C HIS A 202 39.35 1.04 -35.94
N VAL A 203 39.53 1.58 -37.16
CA VAL A 203 39.44 3.00 -37.48
C VAL A 203 38.20 3.25 -38.35
N PHE A 204 37.27 4.03 -37.82
CA PHE A 204 36.00 4.42 -38.43
C PHE A 204 36.01 5.93 -38.72
N GLU A 205 35.53 6.33 -39.89
CA GLU A 205 35.53 7.72 -40.35
C GLU A 205 34.12 8.10 -40.83
N PHE A 206 33.66 9.27 -40.38
CA PHE A 206 32.33 9.85 -40.61
C PHE A 206 32.50 11.27 -41.17
N GLU A 207 31.60 11.74 -42.03
CA GLU A 207 31.73 13.11 -42.59
C GLU A 207 31.31 14.19 -41.59
N SER A 208 30.42 13.86 -40.64
CA SER A 208 29.80 14.78 -39.69
C SER A 208 29.33 14.11 -38.39
N PHE A 209 29.19 14.88 -37.31
CA PHE A 209 28.59 14.41 -36.05
C PHE A 209 27.13 13.96 -36.19
N ALA A 210 26.41 14.42 -37.22
CA ALA A 210 25.02 14.04 -37.49
C ALA A 210 24.87 12.56 -37.88
N GLU A 211 25.89 11.94 -38.49
CA GLU A 211 25.87 10.51 -38.81
C GLU A 211 25.75 9.63 -37.56
N PHE A 212 26.18 10.12 -36.39
CA PHE A 212 26.00 9.39 -35.12
C PHE A 212 24.52 9.20 -34.74
N GLU A 213 23.58 9.98 -35.29
CA GLU A 213 22.14 9.71 -35.13
C GLU A 213 21.68 8.51 -35.96
N THR A 214 22.36 8.21 -37.07
CA THR A 214 22.02 7.06 -37.92
C THR A 214 22.50 5.71 -37.37
N PHE A 215 23.23 5.73 -36.25
CA PHE A 215 23.86 4.56 -35.61
C PHE A 215 22.87 3.55 -35.01
N ASP A 216 21.60 3.93 -34.85
CA ASP A 216 20.48 3.04 -34.53
C ASP A 216 19.16 3.67 -35.02
N LYS A 217 18.45 3.00 -35.93
CA LYS A 217 17.14 3.44 -36.46
C LYS A 217 15.96 2.55 -36.08
N ASP A 218 16.22 1.43 -35.40
CA ASP A 218 15.20 0.43 -35.06
C ASP A 218 14.94 0.34 -33.54
N GLY A 219 15.79 0.96 -32.71
CA GLY A 219 15.53 1.17 -31.28
C GLY A 219 14.42 2.22 -31.02
N PRO A 220 13.63 2.07 -29.95
CA PRO A 220 12.52 2.98 -29.65
C PRO A 220 12.99 4.40 -29.34
N THR A 221 12.25 5.38 -29.85
CA THR A 221 12.54 6.82 -29.77
C THR A 221 12.08 7.47 -28.47
N ASP A 222 12.48 6.92 -27.33
CA ASP A 222 12.25 7.58 -26.03
C ASP A 222 13.26 8.72 -25.82
N ARG A 223 12.72 9.94 -25.86
CA ARG A 223 13.45 11.21 -25.71
C ARG A 223 13.81 11.43 -24.23
N TRP A 224 15.07 11.78 -23.99
CA TRP A 224 15.69 11.99 -22.69
C TRP A 224 14.84 12.79 -21.69
N THR A 225 14.43 12.15 -20.59
CA THR A 225 13.99 12.80 -19.34
C THR A 225 14.47 11.97 -18.16
N LEU A 226 15.23 12.55 -17.23
CA LEU A 226 15.80 11.82 -16.08
C LEU A 226 15.57 12.62 -14.80
N ARG A 227 14.85 12.02 -13.86
CA ARG A 227 14.82 12.34 -12.42
C ARG A 227 14.72 11.01 -11.67
N ASP A 228 15.33 10.91 -10.49
CA ASP A 228 15.32 9.70 -9.67
C ASP A 228 14.28 9.82 -8.54
N SER A 229 13.10 9.24 -8.73
CA SER A 229 12.08 9.08 -7.69
C SER A 229 11.32 7.75 -7.87
N PRO A 230 10.80 7.12 -6.81
CA PRO A 230 9.84 6.01 -6.95
C PRO A 230 8.63 6.35 -7.85
N ARG A 231 8.28 7.65 -7.95
CA ARG A 231 7.22 8.18 -8.82
C ARG A 231 7.54 8.10 -10.33
N ASP A 232 8.79 7.83 -10.72
CA ASP A 232 9.17 7.81 -12.14
C ASP A 232 8.76 6.51 -12.86
N CYS A 233 8.67 5.37 -12.16
CA CYS A 233 8.01 4.20 -12.73
C CYS A 233 6.50 4.42 -12.94
N ASP A 234 5.85 5.27 -12.14
CA ASP A 234 4.44 5.64 -12.35
C ASP A 234 4.23 6.48 -13.62
N ARG A 235 5.27 7.17 -14.10
CA ARG A 235 5.25 7.87 -15.40
C ARG A 235 5.26 6.90 -16.58
N LEU A 236 5.87 5.71 -16.47
CA LEU A 236 5.81 4.66 -17.50
C LEU A 236 4.35 4.27 -17.80
N CYS A 237 3.53 4.13 -16.76
CA CYS A 237 2.11 3.81 -16.89
C CYS A 237 1.28 4.92 -17.55
N ARG A 238 1.73 6.19 -17.63
CA ARG A 238 0.97 7.27 -18.30
C ARG A 238 0.78 7.05 -19.81
N ARG A 239 1.55 6.15 -20.45
CA ARG A 239 1.36 5.75 -21.86
C ARG A 239 0.61 4.43 -22.07
N SER A 240 0.42 3.61 -21.03
CA SER A 240 -0.26 2.32 -21.15
C SER A 240 -1.73 2.43 -20.73
N LEU A 241 -2.63 2.09 -21.64
CA LEU A 241 -4.08 2.10 -21.40
C LEU A 241 -4.46 1.08 -20.34
N ASP A 242 -5.03 1.54 -19.22
CA ASP A 242 -5.95 0.73 -18.42
C ASP A 242 -6.67 1.54 -17.33
N LYS A 243 -7.90 2.01 -17.60
CA LYS A 243 -8.81 2.52 -16.55
C LYS A 243 -9.58 1.35 -15.94
N ALA A 244 -9.66 1.28 -14.61
CA ALA A 244 -10.63 0.40 -13.96
C ALA A 244 -12.06 1.00 -14.12
N PRO A 245 -13.13 0.18 -14.17
CA PRO A 245 -14.49 0.69 -14.37
C PRO A 245 -15.10 1.50 -13.21
N ASP A 246 -14.47 1.51 -12.03
CA ASP A 246 -15.01 2.12 -10.80
C ASP A 246 -14.44 3.50 -10.44
N GLY A 247 -13.37 3.95 -11.12
CA GLY A 247 -12.72 5.24 -10.86
C GLY A 247 -11.77 5.29 -9.67
N SER A 248 -11.43 4.15 -9.05
CA SER A 248 -10.45 4.10 -7.94
C SER A 248 -9.00 4.32 -8.40
N GLU A 249 -8.17 4.94 -7.54
CA GLU A 249 -6.77 5.20 -7.83
C GLU A 249 -5.90 3.92 -7.86
N ARG A 250 -5.15 3.72 -8.95
CA ARG A 250 -4.16 2.65 -9.05
C ARG A 250 -2.82 3.11 -8.46
N GLY A 251 -2.59 2.82 -7.17
CA GLY A 251 -1.24 2.92 -6.58
C GLY A 251 -0.21 2.03 -7.31
N SER A 252 1.04 2.48 -7.37
CA SER A 252 2.23 1.90 -8.03
C SER A 252 2.02 1.14 -9.35
N CYS A 253 2.67 1.64 -10.41
CA CYS A 253 2.75 1.01 -11.73
C CYS A 253 3.44 -0.37 -11.69
N CYS A 254 4.35 -0.58 -10.74
CA CYS A 254 5.04 -1.85 -10.55
C CYS A 254 4.19 -2.86 -9.76
N ASP A 255 4.40 -4.15 -10.00
CA ASP A 255 3.77 -5.21 -9.21
C ASP A 255 4.22 -5.18 -7.74
N LYS A 256 3.41 -5.73 -6.84
CA LYS A 256 3.76 -5.95 -5.43
C LYS A 256 5.05 -6.78 -5.24
N ASN A 257 5.41 -7.59 -6.23
CA ASN A 257 6.62 -8.40 -6.27
C ASN A 257 7.74 -7.73 -7.10
N ALA A 258 7.62 -6.44 -7.45
CA ALA A 258 8.61 -5.66 -8.16
C ALA A 258 8.99 -4.38 -7.40
N VAL A 259 10.15 -3.83 -7.73
CA VAL A 259 10.58 -2.49 -7.31
C VAL A 259 10.82 -1.61 -8.53
N CYS A 260 10.66 -0.30 -8.37
CA CYS A 260 11.18 0.64 -9.35
C CYS A 260 12.71 0.68 -9.24
N GLY A 261 13.43 0.46 -10.34
CA GLY A 261 14.89 0.42 -10.34
C GLY A 261 15.50 0.57 -11.73
N CYS A 262 16.83 0.51 -11.80
CA CYS A 262 17.55 0.73 -13.06
C CYS A 262 17.56 -0.51 -13.96
N SER A 263 17.07 -0.40 -15.19
CA SER A 263 17.28 -1.42 -16.22
C SER A 263 18.74 -1.42 -16.69
N LEU A 264 19.48 -2.49 -16.41
CA LEU A 264 20.90 -2.61 -16.78
C LEU A 264 21.19 -2.55 -18.29
N LYS A 265 20.17 -2.80 -19.14
CA LYS A 265 20.25 -2.68 -20.61
C LYS A 265 19.86 -1.30 -21.14
N SER A 266 18.71 -0.78 -20.70
CA SER A 266 18.21 0.50 -21.26
C SER A 266 18.79 1.73 -20.55
N GLY A 267 19.23 1.64 -19.29
CA GLY A 267 19.65 2.81 -18.51
C GLY A 267 18.49 3.68 -18.04
N LEU A 268 17.26 3.16 -18.13
CA LEU A 268 16.03 3.83 -17.72
C LEU A 268 15.43 3.19 -16.47
N SER A 269 14.62 3.97 -15.75
CA SER A 269 13.74 3.47 -14.70
C SER A 269 12.80 2.41 -15.26
N ALA A 270 12.75 1.24 -14.64
CA ALA A 270 11.89 0.13 -15.01
C ALA A 270 11.36 -0.56 -13.75
N CYS A 271 10.21 -1.22 -13.88
CA CYS A 271 9.77 -2.15 -12.85
C CYS A 271 10.58 -3.44 -12.95
N LEU A 272 11.25 -3.81 -11.87
CA LEU A 272 12.11 -4.99 -11.78
C LEU A 272 11.48 -5.98 -10.81
N CYS A 273 11.01 -7.13 -11.33
CA CYS A 273 10.52 -8.21 -10.46
C CYS A 273 11.64 -8.66 -9.50
N GLY A 274 11.30 -9.02 -8.27
CA GLY A 274 12.26 -9.38 -7.24
C GLY A 274 12.72 -10.84 -7.25
N PRO A 275 13.47 -11.26 -6.22
CA PRO A 275 13.91 -12.63 -6.05
C PRO A 275 12.73 -13.62 -6.11
N GLY A 276 12.88 -14.65 -6.94
CA GLY A 276 11.84 -15.62 -7.25
C GLY A 276 10.81 -15.19 -8.30
N PHE A 277 10.86 -13.98 -8.87
CA PHE A 277 9.86 -13.49 -9.82
C PHE A 277 10.47 -12.94 -11.12
N HIS A 278 9.82 -13.23 -12.25
CA HIS A 278 10.25 -12.84 -13.60
C HIS A 278 9.10 -12.25 -14.41
N GLY A 279 9.41 -11.57 -15.51
CA GLY A 279 8.46 -10.75 -16.27
C GLY A 279 8.90 -9.29 -16.36
N ASN A 280 8.03 -8.42 -16.85
CA ASN A 280 8.35 -7.01 -17.13
C ASN A 280 8.13 -6.05 -15.94
N GLY A 281 7.83 -6.59 -14.75
CA GLY A 281 7.68 -5.80 -13.52
C GLY A 281 6.35 -5.05 -13.37
N PHE A 282 5.57 -4.85 -14.42
CA PHE A 282 4.30 -4.12 -14.32
C PHE A 282 3.26 -4.89 -13.50
N ARG A 283 2.32 -4.15 -12.90
CA ARG A 283 1.30 -4.70 -11.99
C ARG A 283 0.55 -5.90 -12.58
N GLY A 284 0.61 -7.04 -11.89
CA GLY A 284 0.05 -8.33 -12.31
C GLY A 284 0.93 -9.17 -13.24
N GLN A 285 2.11 -8.69 -13.64
CA GLN A 285 2.95 -9.28 -14.69
C GLN A 285 4.31 -9.85 -14.19
N CYS A 286 4.50 -9.90 -12.85
CA CYS A 286 5.56 -10.71 -12.24
C CYS A 286 5.06 -12.13 -11.95
N ALA A 287 5.43 -13.07 -12.82
CA ALA A 287 5.20 -14.50 -12.62
C ALA A 287 6.28 -15.11 -11.70
N PRO A 288 5.95 -16.09 -10.84
CA PRO A 288 6.97 -16.80 -10.08
C PRO A 288 7.88 -17.61 -11.01
N CYS A 289 9.15 -17.78 -10.64
CA CYS A 289 10.06 -18.69 -11.33
C CYS A 289 9.50 -20.12 -11.29
N LYS A 290 9.53 -20.81 -12.43
CA LYS A 290 9.07 -22.20 -12.55
C LYS A 290 9.95 -23.16 -11.74
N PRO A 291 9.48 -24.39 -11.46
CA PRO A 291 10.37 -25.45 -10.99
C PRO A 291 11.60 -25.58 -11.89
N ASP A 292 12.68 -26.08 -11.31
CA ASP A 292 14.02 -26.17 -11.92
C ASP A 292 14.68 -24.81 -12.25
N THR A 293 14.08 -23.69 -11.82
CA THR A 293 14.64 -22.35 -11.95
C THR A 293 14.57 -21.55 -10.64
N TYR A 294 15.46 -20.55 -10.50
CA TYR A 294 15.53 -19.64 -9.36
C TYR A 294 15.88 -18.21 -9.81
N LYS A 295 15.76 -17.23 -8.90
CA LYS A 295 16.30 -15.87 -9.09
C LYS A 295 16.56 -15.20 -7.75
N ASP A 296 17.75 -14.64 -7.56
CA ASP A 296 18.25 -14.12 -6.28
C ASP A 296 18.45 -12.59 -6.20
N THR A 297 18.51 -11.89 -7.33
CA THR A 297 18.63 -10.41 -7.38
C THR A 297 17.45 -9.73 -8.08
N TYR A 298 17.49 -8.39 -8.16
CA TYR A 298 16.51 -7.57 -8.90
C TYR A 298 16.97 -7.27 -10.34
N ASP A 299 18.12 -7.80 -10.78
CA ASP A 299 18.88 -7.21 -11.88
C ASP A 299 18.44 -7.66 -13.28
N SER A 300 17.71 -8.79 -13.37
CA SER A 300 17.31 -9.43 -14.62
C SER A 300 15.85 -9.86 -14.61
N ASN A 301 15.15 -9.71 -15.74
CA ASN A 301 13.74 -10.06 -15.91
C ASN A 301 13.49 -11.55 -16.25
N SER A 302 14.52 -12.40 -16.15
CA SER A 302 14.49 -13.86 -16.38
C SER A 302 14.99 -14.66 -15.18
N CYS A 303 14.50 -15.89 -15.00
CA CYS A 303 15.03 -16.84 -14.01
C CYS A 303 16.30 -17.55 -14.54
N LEU A 304 17.17 -17.95 -13.61
CA LEU A 304 18.34 -18.79 -13.84
C LEU A 304 17.96 -20.27 -13.66
N SER A 305 18.53 -21.18 -14.44
CA SER A 305 18.29 -22.62 -14.31
C SER A 305 19.14 -23.22 -13.19
N CYS A 306 18.62 -24.25 -12.50
CA CYS A 306 19.42 -25.05 -11.57
C CYS A 306 20.54 -25.84 -12.28
N PRO A 307 21.60 -26.24 -11.56
CA PRO A 307 22.63 -27.15 -12.08
C PRO A 307 22.08 -28.50 -12.57
N SER A 308 22.80 -29.17 -13.47
CA SER A 308 22.38 -30.45 -14.06
C SER A 308 22.00 -31.52 -13.02
N HIS A 309 20.88 -32.20 -13.28
CA HIS A 309 20.26 -33.19 -12.37
C HIS A 309 19.81 -32.63 -11.01
N SER A 310 19.59 -31.31 -10.91
CA SER A 310 18.97 -30.65 -9.76
C SER A 310 17.86 -29.69 -10.16
N GLY A 311 16.92 -29.46 -9.24
CA GLY A 311 15.77 -28.61 -9.46
C GLY A 311 15.19 -28.01 -8.18
N THR A 312 14.36 -26.98 -8.34
CA THR A 312 13.63 -26.33 -7.25
C THR A 312 12.25 -26.98 -7.08
N ARG A 313 11.91 -27.38 -5.85
CA ARG A 313 10.69 -28.16 -5.55
C ARG A 313 9.38 -27.35 -5.68
N HIS A 314 9.47 -26.02 -5.71
CA HIS A 314 8.35 -25.09 -5.65
C HIS A 314 8.55 -23.92 -6.60
N GLU A 315 7.46 -23.33 -7.06
CA GLU A 315 7.51 -22.08 -7.81
C GLU A 315 7.97 -20.91 -6.92
N GLY A 316 8.75 -20.00 -7.51
CA GLY A 316 9.17 -18.76 -6.85
C GLY A 316 10.50 -18.83 -6.10
N SER A 317 11.36 -19.83 -6.36
CA SER A 317 12.62 -20.01 -5.63
C SER A 317 13.61 -18.85 -5.77
N ARG A 318 14.22 -18.48 -4.65
CA ARG A 318 14.93 -17.20 -4.46
C ARG A 318 16.45 -17.32 -4.39
N SER A 319 17.00 -18.53 -4.54
CA SER A 319 18.45 -18.75 -4.56
C SER A 319 18.80 -20.11 -5.19
N VAL A 320 20.01 -20.22 -5.75
CA VAL A 320 20.62 -21.51 -6.14
C VAL A 320 20.66 -22.51 -4.98
N LYS A 321 20.65 -22.03 -3.73
CA LYS A 321 20.59 -22.84 -2.50
C LYS A 321 19.26 -23.59 -2.30
N GLU A 322 18.26 -23.32 -3.14
CA GLU A 322 16.98 -24.04 -3.15
C GLU A 322 16.93 -25.14 -4.23
N CYS A 323 17.96 -25.23 -5.10
CA CYS A 323 18.13 -26.35 -6.02
C CYS A 323 18.59 -27.60 -5.25
N ALA A 324 17.77 -28.64 -5.24
CA ALA A 324 18.09 -29.95 -4.68
C ALA A 324 18.28 -30.97 -5.81
N CYS A 325 19.10 -32.00 -5.60
CA CYS A 325 19.19 -33.11 -6.57
C CYS A 325 17.81 -33.76 -6.76
N HIS A 326 17.51 -34.19 -7.99
CA HIS A 326 16.31 -34.98 -8.24
C HIS A 326 16.40 -36.36 -7.56
N GLU A 327 15.26 -37.01 -7.40
CA GLU A 327 15.16 -38.35 -6.80
C GLU A 327 16.07 -39.34 -7.55
N GLY A 328 16.82 -40.17 -6.81
CA GLY A 328 17.86 -41.03 -7.37
C GLY A 328 19.25 -40.39 -7.56
N TYR A 329 19.44 -39.11 -7.23
CA TYR A 329 20.74 -38.42 -7.30
C TYR A 329 21.14 -37.79 -5.95
N ALA A 330 22.43 -37.83 -5.64
CA ALA A 330 23.03 -37.28 -4.42
C ALA A 330 24.07 -36.19 -4.73
N GLY A 331 24.09 -35.13 -3.91
CA GLY A 331 24.93 -33.95 -4.09
C GLY A 331 24.42 -32.77 -3.25
N ASP A 332 25.04 -31.59 -3.41
CA ASP A 332 24.60 -30.33 -2.79
C ASP A 332 24.83 -29.17 -3.79
N PRO A 333 23.86 -28.90 -4.69
CA PRO A 333 23.96 -27.81 -5.66
C PRO A 333 24.10 -26.43 -4.99
N GLY A 334 23.52 -26.24 -3.80
CA GLY A 334 23.60 -25.01 -3.03
C GLY A 334 24.99 -24.70 -2.47
N ALA A 335 25.82 -25.73 -2.28
CA ALA A 335 27.24 -25.64 -1.96
C ALA A 335 28.16 -25.80 -3.18
N GLY A 336 27.61 -25.97 -4.39
CA GLY A 336 28.38 -26.18 -5.62
C GLY A 336 28.86 -27.62 -5.86
N VAL A 337 28.33 -28.61 -5.14
CA VAL A 337 28.62 -30.03 -5.30
C VAL A 337 27.64 -30.64 -6.32
N PRO A 338 28.09 -31.12 -7.49
CA PRO A 338 27.21 -31.62 -8.53
C PRO A 338 26.50 -32.92 -8.15
N CYS A 339 25.27 -33.08 -8.63
CA CYS A 339 24.46 -34.28 -8.39
C CYS A 339 24.97 -35.49 -9.19
N THR A 340 25.19 -36.62 -8.51
CA THR A 340 25.61 -37.90 -9.10
C THR A 340 24.62 -39.01 -8.74
N VAL A 341 24.48 -40.02 -9.60
CA VAL A 341 23.46 -41.08 -9.43
C VAL A 341 23.76 -41.98 -8.22
N VAL A 342 22.70 -42.32 -7.47
CA VAL A 342 22.75 -43.22 -6.32
C VAL A 342 23.02 -44.67 -6.76
N MET A 343 23.77 -45.40 -5.94
CA MET A 343 24.22 -46.78 -6.19
C MET A 343 23.97 -47.64 -4.95
N CYS A 344 23.34 -48.80 -5.11
CA CYS A 344 23.06 -49.74 -4.02
C CYS A 344 24.22 -50.74 -3.79
N PRO A 345 24.35 -51.31 -2.57
CA PRO A 345 25.38 -52.30 -2.24
C PRO A 345 25.26 -53.61 -3.06
N PRO A 346 26.35 -54.33 -3.36
CA PRO A 346 26.28 -55.60 -4.09
C PRO A 346 25.65 -56.72 -3.26
N LEU A 347 24.60 -57.35 -3.81
CA LEU A 347 23.87 -58.46 -3.19
C LEU A 347 24.62 -59.80 -3.26
N GLN A 348 24.21 -60.76 -2.43
CA GLN A 348 24.77 -62.12 -2.35
C GLN A 348 23.69 -63.16 -2.66
N PRO A 349 24.03 -64.30 -3.29
CA PRO A 349 23.07 -65.35 -3.61
C PRO A 349 22.56 -66.09 -2.35
N PRO A 350 21.30 -66.55 -2.34
CA PRO A 350 20.72 -67.30 -1.23
C PRO A 350 21.26 -68.74 -1.16
N GLU A 351 21.18 -69.35 0.01
CA GLU A 351 21.58 -70.75 0.20
C GLU A 351 20.62 -71.70 -0.55
N HIS A 352 21.17 -72.62 -1.34
CA HIS A 352 20.44 -73.42 -2.35
C HIS A 352 19.73 -72.58 -3.44
N GLY A 353 20.38 -71.49 -3.89
CA GLY A 353 19.98 -70.71 -5.06
C GLY A 353 21.09 -69.83 -5.64
N ARG A 354 20.73 -68.99 -6.61
CA ARG A 354 21.65 -68.11 -7.37
C ARG A 354 21.02 -66.77 -7.76
N ILE A 355 21.87 -65.80 -8.06
CA ILE A 355 21.51 -64.55 -8.76
C ILE A 355 21.74 -64.76 -10.27
N VAL A 356 20.86 -64.19 -11.11
CA VAL A 356 20.87 -64.37 -12.57
C VAL A 356 21.40 -63.14 -13.31
N GLU A 357 20.87 -61.95 -13.00
CA GLU A 357 21.23 -60.65 -13.57
C GLU A 357 21.08 -59.57 -12.48
N CYS A 358 21.81 -58.45 -12.58
CA CYS A 358 21.84 -57.41 -11.54
C CYS A 358 22.47 -56.07 -12.02
N ASP A 359 21.72 -54.97 -12.03
CA ASP A 359 22.26 -53.59 -12.11
C ASP A 359 22.02 -52.86 -10.78
N ASN A 360 23.06 -52.25 -10.20
CA ASN A 360 23.02 -51.64 -8.88
C ASN A 360 22.90 -50.10 -8.86
N ARG A 361 22.60 -49.49 -10.01
CA ARG A 361 22.18 -48.07 -10.10
C ARG A 361 20.75 -47.92 -9.56
N TYR A 362 20.37 -46.69 -9.18
CA TYR A 362 18.97 -46.33 -8.94
C TYR A 362 18.03 -46.84 -10.06
N GLU A 363 16.88 -47.40 -9.67
CA GLU A 363 15.91 -48.15 -10.51
C GLU A 363 16.41 -49.47 -11.14
N GLY A 364 17.68 -49.85 -10.94
CA GLY A 364 18.22 -51.14 -11.38
C GLY A 364 17.63 -52.34 -10.63
N GLU A 365 17.50 -53.48 -11.33
CA GLU A 365 16.88 -54.73 -10.84
C GLU A 365 17.91 -55.86 -10.72
N CYS A 366 17.73 -56.76 -9.74
CA CYS A 366 18.49 -58.00 -9.58
C CYS A 366 17.58 -59.22 -9.34
N LEU A 367 17.86 -60.35 -10.02
CA LEU A 367 16.96 -61.53 -10.14
C LEU A 367 17.51 -62.80 -9.47
N PHE A 368 16.63 -63.63 -8.88
CA PHE A 368 16.95 -64.76 -7.99
C PHE A 368 16.27 -66.08 -8.39
N GLN A 369 16.92 -67.24 -8.13
CA GLN A 369 16.38 -68.57 -8.44
C GLN A 369 16.85 -69.66 -7.45
N CYS A 370 15.95 -70.54 -6.97
CA CYS A 370 16.26 -71.72 -6.14
C CYS A 370 16.76 -72.93 -6.97
N ASP A 371 17.42 -73.89 -6.31
CA ASP A 371 17.85 -75.17 -6.89
C ASP A 371 16.78 -76.29 -6.81
N ASP A 372 16.91 -77.32 -7.67
CA ASP A 372 15.99 -78.46 -7.75
C ASP A 372 15.82 -79.23 -6.42
N GLN A 373 14.63 -79.82 -6.23
CA GLN A 373 14.13 -80.46 -4.99
C GLN A 373 13.70 -79.47 -3.88
N TYR A 374 14.03 -78.18 -3.99
CA TYR A 374 13.61 -77.15 -3.04
C TYR A 374 12.59 -76.19 -3.70
N GLU A 375 11.69 -75.60 -2.92
CA GLU A 375 10.72 -74.60 -3.41
C GLU A 375 10.76 -73.31 -2.57
N MET A 376 10.60 -72.16 -3.22
CA MET A 376 10.72 -70.84 -2.59
C MET A 376 9.62 -70.63 -1.53
N GLU A 377 9.99 -70.13 -0.36
CA GLU A 377 9.04 -69.84 0.71
C GLU A 377 8.25 -68.56 0.43
N VAL A 378 6.94 -68.71 0.23
CA VAL A 378 5.97 -67.61 0.04
C VAL A 378 5.14 -67.47 1.31
N GLY A 379 5.16 -66.29 1.93
CA GLY A 379 4.27 -65.95 3.03
C GLY A 379 2.88 -65.54 2.55
N GLU A 380 1.84 -65.81 3.34
CA GLU A 380 0.46 -65.42 2.98
C GLU A 380 0.34 -63.89 2.86
N GLY A 381 0.18 -63.40 1.62
CA GLY A 381 -0.13 -61.99 1.32
C GLY A 381 1.01 -61.13 0.74
N GLU A 382 2.18 -61.69 0.42
CA GLU A 382 3.25 -60.96 -0.28
C GLU A 382 3.50 -61.52 -1.69
N GLU A 383 3.79 -60.63 -2.66
CA GLU A 383 4.13 -61.03 -4.04
C GLU A 383 5.55 -61.62 -4.15
N GLN A 384 5.81 -62.34 -5.24
CA GLN A 384 6.95 -63.26 -5.40
C GLN A 384 8.32 -62.59 -5.18
N SER A 385 9.16 -63.19 -4.32
CA SER A 385 10.50 -62.69 -3.98
C SER A 385 11.58 -63.09 -5.00
N GLU A 386 11.25 -62.92 -6.28
CA GLU A 386 12.08 -63.30 -7.43
C GLU A 386 13.01 -62.17 -7.90
N SER A 387 12.69 -60.90 -7.62
CA SER A 387 13.56 -59.76 -7.95
C SER A 387 13.66 -58.68 -6.85
N ARG A 388 14.64 -57.78 -6.97
CA ARG A 388 14.96 -56.70 -6.02
C ARG A 388 15.35 -55.44 -6.79
N PHE A 389 14.83 -54.27 -6.41
CA PHE A 389 15.09 -52.97 -7.06
C PHE A 389 15.90 -52.04 -6.17
N CYS A 390 16.81 -51.26 -6.75
CA CYS A 390 17.63 -50.27 -6.07
C CYS A 390 16.86 -48.95 -5.85
N GLN A 391 16.69 -48.57 -4.59
CA GLN A 391 15.81 -47.47 -4.16
C GLN A 391 16.58 -46.14 -3.98
N ALA A 392 15.83 -45.03 -3.89
CA ALA A 392 16.39 -43.67 -3.86
C ALA A 392 17.26 -43.38 -2.62
N ASP A 393 17.13 -44.17 -1.55
CA ASP A 393 17.94 -44.10 -0.33
C ASP A 393 19.23 -44.93 -0.39
N GLY A 394 19.47 -45.63 -1.50
CA GLY A 394 20.60 -46.54 -1.68
C GLY A 394 20.40 -47.95 -1.10
N THR A 395 19.17 -48.32 -0.73
CA THR A 395 18.82 -49.67 -0.25
C THR A 395 18.10 -50.51 -1.31
N TRP A 396 17.93 -51.81 -1.04
CA TRP A 396 17.22 -52.74 -1.92
C TRP A 396 15.82 -53.03 -1.40
N SER A 397 14.83 -52.99 -2.29
CA SER A 397 13.43 -53.27 -1.95
C SER A 397 13.22 -54.71 -1.46
N GLY A 398 12.63 -54.94 -0.29
CA GLY A 398 12.13 -56.26 0.14
C GLY A 398 13.02 -57.01 1.14
N LYS A 399 12.91 -58.35 1.17
CA LYS A 399 13.52 -59.25 2.18
C LYS A 399 14.47 -60.28 1.55
N THR A 400 15.07 -61.16 2.35
CA THR A 400 15.92 -62.27 1.88
C THR A 400 15.11 -63.50 1.43
N THR A 401 15.46 -64.09 0.29
CA THR A 401 14.78 -65.26 -0.32
C THR A 401 15.30 -66.61 0.24
N VAL A 402 14.43 -67.62 0.41
CA VAL A 402 14.70 -68.91 1.10
C VAL A 402 13.94 -70.08 0.43
N CYS A 403 14.44 -71.34 0.48
CA CYS A 403 13.86 -72.52 -0.21
C CYS A 403 13.68 -73.78 0.71
N LYS A 404 12.61 -74.61 0.57
CA LYS A 404 12.18 -75.71 1.51
C LYS A 404 11.61 -77.03 0.86
N ALA A 405 11.16 -78.03 1.65
CA ALA A 405 10.80 -79.45 1.27
C ALA A 405 9.48 -80.05 1.91
N LYS A 406 9.09 -81.34 1.64
CA LYS A 406 7.65 -81.83 1.59
C LYS A 406 7.27 -83.18 2.34
N SER A 407 6.00 -83.38 2.85
CA SER A 407 5.50 -84.60 3.61
C SER A 407 3.95 -84.91 3.61
N CYS A 408 3.46 -86.02 4.25
CA CYS A 408 2.03 -86.44 4.56
C CYS A 408 1.39 -85.61 5.73
N ASP A 409 0.06 -85.73 5.96
CA ASP A 409 -0.75 -85.07 7.02
C ASP A 409 -1.30 -86.01 8.15
N LYS A 410 -1.74 -85.44 9.30
CA LYS A 410 -2.25 -86.15 10.51
C LYS A 410 -3.67 -86.74 10.31
N PRO A 411 -3.94 -87.99 10.73
CA PRO A 411 -5.29 -88.56 10.75
C PRO A 411 -6.23 -87.97 11.84
N GLN A 412 -7.54 -88.13 11.65
CA GLN A 412 -8.63 -87.54 12.44
C GLN A 412 -8.90 -88.26 13.77
N ASP A 413 -9.25 -87.50 14.81
CA ASP A 413 -9.57 -88.00 16.15
C ASP A 413 -11.05 -88.46 16.25
N LEU A 414 -11.33 -89.51 17.04
CA LEU A 414 -12.65 -90.15 17.13
C LEU A 414 -13.45 -89.70 18.36
N GLU A 415 -14.58 -89.02 18.14
CA GLU A 415 -15.44 -88.50 19.21
C GLU A 415 -16.19 -89.63 19.96
N ASN A 416 -16.24 -89.51 21.30
CA ASN A 416 -16.68 -90.58 22.21
C ASN A 416 -15.96 -91.94 21.99
N GLY A 417 -14.71 -91.90 21.51
CA GLY A 417 -13.86 -93.07 21.31
C GLY A 417 -12.39 -92.81 21.59
N TYR A 418 -11.52 -93.69 21.08
CA TYR A 418 -10.06 -93.54 21.09
C TYR A 418 -9.38 -94.32 19.95
N VAL A 419 -8.16 -93.90 19.59
CA VAL A 419 -7.38 -94.41 18.44
C VAL A 419 -6.02 -94.92 18.92
N THR A 420 -5.47 -95.95 18.28
CA THR A 420 -4.16 -96.55 18.62
C THR A 420 -3.34 -96.89 17.35
N GLY A 421 -2.00 -96.89 17.48
CA GLY A 421 -1.09 -97.55 16.53
C GLY A 421 -0.27 -96.68 15.58
N CYS A 422 -0.39 -95.34 15.57
CA CYS A 422 0.31 -94.49 14.59
C CYS A 422 0.96 -93.22 15.18
N ASP A 423 2.28 -93.17 15.14
CA ASP A 423 3.11 -92.08 15.67
C ASP A 423 3.66 -91.14 14.57
N SER A 424 4.01 -89.91 14.98
CA SER A 424 4.64 -88.88 14.14
C SER A 424 6.07 -89.31 13.73
N PRO A 425 6.57 -88.98 12.50
CA PRO A 425 6.06 -87.98 11.56
C PRO A 425 5.37 -88.57 10.33
N TRP A 426 4.40 -89.49 10.52
CA TRP A 426 3.40 -89.92 9.54
C TRP A 426 3.92 -90.09 8.11
N LYS A 427 5.03 -90.81 7.94
CA LYS A 427 5.59 -91.09 6.61
C LYS A 427 4.61 -91.96 5.81
N VAL A 428 4.71 -91.86 4.49
CA VAL A 428 4.05 -92.75 3.53
C VAL A 428 4.18 -94.21 4.01
N ASN A 429 3.06 -94.96 4.01
CA ASN A 429 2.88 -96.33 4.51
C ASN A 429 2.70 -96.54 6.05
N ALA A 430 2.30 -95.54 6.85
CA ALA A 430 1.92 -95.72 8.27
C ALA A 430 0.46 -96.17 8.49
N THR A 431 0.10 -96.87 9.59
CA THR A 431 -1.23 -97.48 9.86
C THR A 431 -1.87 -97.18 11.24
N CYS A 432 -3.19 -96.99 11.35
CA CYS A 432 -3.95 -96.64 12.60
C CYS A 432 -5.16 -97.56 12.90
N THR A 433 -5.69 -97.65 14.15
CA THR A 433 -6.87 -98.46 14.57
C THR A 433 -7.80 -97.80 15.64
N PHE A 434 -9.12 -98.08 15.67
CA PHE A 434 -10.18 -97.28 16.37
C PHE A 434 -11.11 -98.03 17.39
N HIS A 435 -11.65 -97.34 18.42
CA HIS A 435 -12.52 -97.87 19.51
C HIS A 435 -13.56 -96.84 20.08
N CYS A 436 -14.57 -97.26 20.89
CA CYS A 436 -15.61 -96.39 21.53
C CYS A 436 -15.65 -96.43 23.08
N ASN A 437 -16.29 -95.43 23.70
CA ASN A 437 -16.39 -95.21 25.17
C ASN A 437 -17.73 -95.66 25.80
N ARG A 438 -17.75 -95.79 27.15
CA ARG A 438 -18.91 -96.28 27.92
C ARG A 438 -20.14 -95.38 27.79
N GLY A 439 -21.27 -95.98 27.40
CA GLY A 439 -22.54 -95.28 27.14
C GLY A 439 -22.86 -95.11 25.64
N TYR A 440 -21.92 -95.50 24.78
CA TYR A 440 -22.02 -95.43 23.31
C TYR A 440 -21.69 -96.79 22.65
N GLU A 441 -22.21 -97.05 21.46
CA GLU A 441 -21.98 -98.27 20.65
C GLU A 441 -21.35 -97.92 19.28
N LEU A 442 -20.37 -98.71 18.81
CA LEU A 442 -19.63 -98.44 17.56
C LEU A 442 -20.45 -98.79 16.29
N ARG A 443 -20.46 -97.86 15.32
CA ARG A 443 -21.11 -97.98 14.00
C ARG A 443 -20.18 -97.40 12.91
N GLY A 444 -20.23 -97.95 11.70
CA GLY A 444 -19.45 -97.48 10.55
C GLY A 444 -18.61 -98.57 9.88
N GLY A 445 -17.55 -98.14 9.18
CA GLY A 445 -16.66 -98.99 8.39
C GLY A 445 -15.63 -99.81 9.18
N SER A 446 -14.53 -100.18 8.51
CA SER A 446 -13.46 -101.02 9.09
C SER A 446 -12.57 -100.24 10.07
N ALA A 447 -12.28 -100.83 11.23
CA ALA A 447 -11.58 -100.17 12.32
C ALA A 447 -10.06 -99.90 12.12
N THR A 448 -9.50 -99.93 10.89
CA THR A 448 -8.05 -99.78 10.60
C THR A 448 -7.77 -99.07 9.24
N ARG A 449 -6.74 -98.20 9.13
CA ARG A 449 -6.44 -97.29 7.96
C ARG A 449 -4.93 -97.04 7.70
N THR A 450 -4.51 -96.47 6.54
CA THR A 450 -3.07 -96.29 6.09
C THR A 450 -2.74 -95.00 5.26
N CYS A 451 -1.59 -94.27 5.43
CA CYS A 451 -1.15 -93.14 4.52
C CYS A 451 -0.47 -93.64 3.21
N ASP A 452 -0.71 -92.99 2.07
CA ASP A 452 -0.20 -93.34 0.73
C ASP A 452 0.81 -92.34 0.10
N GLU A 453 1.29 -92.65 -1.11
CA GLU A 453 2.27 -91.82 -1.85
C GLU A 453 1.72 -90.47 -2.33
N TRP A 454 0.40 -90.29 -2.38
CA TRP A 454 -0.27 -89.03 -2.72
C TRP A 454 -0.63 -88.21 -1.48
N LYS A 455 -0.17 -88.63 -0.29
CA LYS A 455 -0.39 -88.01 1.03
C LYS A 455 -1.77 -88.26 1.67
N ALA A 456 -2.55 -89.24 1.20
CA ALA A 456 -3.92 -89.50 1.66
C ALA A 456 -4.06 -90.77 2.52
N TRP A 457 -5.13 -90.88 3.32
CA TRP A 457 -5.39 -92.01 4.24
C TRP A 457 -6.51 -92.95 3.74
N SER A 458 -6.19 -94.23 3.53
CA SER A 458 -7.11 -95.27 3.00
C SER A 458 -8.28 -95.60 3.95
N GLY A 459 -9.45 -95.96 3.39
CA GLY A 459 -10.63 -96.46 4.12
C GLY A 459 -11.82 -95.50 4.22
N GLU A 460 -12.92 -95.98 4.81
CA GLU A 460 -14.12 -95.20 5.18
C GLU A 460 -14.15 -94.91 6.70
N ASP A 461 -15.08 -94.05 7.15
CA ASP A 461 -15.12 -93.52 8.52
C ASP A 461 -15.96 -94.35 9.52
N VAL A 462 -15.80 -94.08 10.82
CA VAL A 462 -16.42 -94.79 11.96
C VAL A 462 -16.88 -93.82 13.07
N PHE A 463 -17.90 -94.18 13.85
CA PHE A 463 -18.52 -93.33 14.89
C PHE A 463 -19.16 -94.15 16.05
N CYS A 464 -19.63 -93.45 17.11
CA CYS A 464 -20.17 -94.04 18.35
C CYS A 464 -21.56 -93.45 18.72
N GLU A 465 -22.59 -94.26 18.99
CA GLU A 465 -24.00 -93.80 19.21
C GLU A 465 -24.58 -94.03 20.64
N PRO A 466 -25.33 -93.08 21.24
CA PRO A 466 -25.85 -93.16 22.64
C PRO A 466 -27.33 -93.56 22.86
N VAL A 467 -27.61 -93.99 24.10
CA VAL A 467 -28.87 -94.52 24.71
C VAL A 467 -29.96 -93.45 24.99
N GLN A 468 -31.23 -93.83 25.23
CA GLN A 468 -32.44 -92.97 25.14
C GLN A 468 -33.46 -93.08 26.32
N CYS A 469 -34.33 -92.06 26.49
CA CYS A 469 -35.31 -91.84 27.57
C CYS A 469 -36.77 -91.55 27.06
N PRO A 470 -37.81 -91.70 27.91
CA PRO A 470 -39.22 -91.42 27.57
C PRO A 470 -39.61 -89.91 27.63
N PRO A 471 -40.83 -89.50 27.22
CA PRO A 471 -41.26 -88.08 27.16
C PRO A 471 -41.47 -87.38 28.54
N PRO A 472 -41.38 -86.03 28.60
CA PRO A 472 -41.49 -85.22 29.82
C PRO A 472 -42.94 -84.76 30.19
N PRO A 473 -43.19 -84.30 31.44
CA PRO A 473 -44.52 -83.86 31.93
C PRO A 473 -44.95 -82.44 31.52
N VAL A 474 -46.22 -82.09 31.80
CA VAL A 474 -46.91 -80.87 31.30
C VAL A 474 -47.06 -79.78 32.38
N VAL A 475 -46.89 -78.50 32.00
CA VAL A 475 -46.95 -77.32 32.89
C VAL A 475 -47.99 -76.29 32.41
N PRO A 476 -48.87 -75.74 33.27
CA PRO A 476 -49.82 -74.69 32.89
C PRO A 476 -49.18 -73.32 32.60
N ASN A 477 -49.71 -72.59 31.61
CA ASN A 477 -49.31 -71.23 31.20
C ASN A 477 -47.82 -71.03 30.82
N ALA A 478 -47.01 -72.09 30.80
CA ALA A 478 -45.64 -72.07 30.29
C ALA A 478 -45.59 -72.34 28.78
N ILE A 479 -44.65 -71.70 28.09
CA ILE A 479 -44.39 -71.90 26.66
C ILE A 479 -43.48 -73.13 26.49
N VAL A 480 -44.10 -74.32 26.44
CA VAL A 480 -43.43 -75.56 26.04
C VAL A 480 -43.61 -75.76 24.53
N GLY A 481 -42.59 -75.38 23.76
CA GLY A 481 -42.59 -75.46 22.30
C GLY A 481 -42.73 -76.90 21.78
N GLU A 482 -43.36 -77.07 20.61
CA GLU A 482 -43.75 -78.39 20.08
C GLU A 482 -42.57 -79.35 19.90
N VAL A 483 -41.41 -78.84 19.50
CA VAL A 483 -40.16 -79.62 19.36
C VAL A 483 -39.79 -80.34 20.65
N LEU A 484 -39.99 -79.72 21.83
CA LEU A 484 -39.70 -80.33 23.13
C LEU A 484 -40.74 -81.38 23.56
N LYS A 485 -41.92 -81.41 22.94
CA LYS A 485 -42.95 -82.44 23.16
C LYS A 485 -42.73 -83.67 22.27
N ALA A 486 -42.03 -83.50 21.15
CA ALA A 486 -41.71 -84.56 20.18
C ALA A 486 -40.27 -85.08 20.27
N LYS A 487 -39.39 -84.44 21.06
CA LYS A 487 -37.98 -84.84 21.19
C LYS A 487 -37.86 -86.19 21.89
N VAL A 488 -37.10 -87.10 21.28
CA VAL A 488 -36.55 -88.29 21.94
C VAL A 488 -35.29 -87.87 22.69
N TYR A 489 -35.30 -88.03 24.02
CA TYR A 489 -34.20 -87.60 24.88
C TYR A 489 -33.13 -88.68 24.98
N ARG A 490 -31.85 -88.28 25.03
CA ARG A 490 -30.70 -89.19 25.17
C ARG A 490 -29.99 -89.06 26.51
N PHE A 491 -29.17 -90.05 26.86
CA PHE A 491 -28.38 -90.06 28.09
C PHE A 491 -27.60 -88.75 28.28
N GLY A 492 -27.84 -88.07 29.41
CA GLY A 492 -27.23 -86.77 29.74
C GLY A 492 -28.05 -85.53 29.33
N GLU A 493 -29.13 -85.69 28.57
CA GLU A 493 -29.98 -84.56 28.16
C GLU A 493 -31.00 -84.12 29.23
N TYR A 494 -31.53 -82.90 29.10
CA TYR A 494 -32.42 -82.30 30.10
C TYR A 494 -33.63 -81.56 29.51
N PHE A 495 -34.64 -81.31 30.35
CA PHE A 495 -35.88 -80.58 30.05
C PHE A 495 -36.05 -79.36 30.98
N ASN A 496 -36.45 -78.20 30.42
CA ASN A 496 -36.56 -76.91 31.11
C ASN A 496 -37.70 -76.07 30.49
N PRO A 497 -38.81 -75.77 31.21
CA PRO A 497 -39.93 -74.96 30.72
C PRO A 497 -39.77 -73.46 31.01
N LYS A 498 -40.31 -72.59 30.13
CA LYS A 498 -40.21 -71.11 30.25
C LYS A 498 -41.56 -70.42 30.27
N CYS A 499 -41.68 -69.30 31.02
CA CYS A 499 -42.85 -68.42 30.98
C CYS A 499 -42.79 -67.42 29.80
N PRO A 500 -43.93 -66.79 29.42
CA PRO A 500 -43.97 -65.65 28.49
C PRO A 500 -43.18 -64.43 28.99
N GLN A 501 -42.76 -63.53 28.09
CA GLN A 501 -42.18 -62.24 28.51
C GLN A 501 -43.17 -61.41 29.33
N GLY A 502 -42.64 -60.70 30.34
CA GLY A 502 -43.41 -60.10 31.43
C GLY A 502 -43.57 -61.04 32.63
N PHE A 503 -43.71 -62.35 32.39
CA PHE A 503 -44.15 -63.33 33.39
C PHE A 503 -43.00 -64.14 34.02
N THR A 504 -43.05 -64.35 35.33
CA THR A 504 -42.01 -65.05 36.13
C THR A 504 -42.45 -66.44 36.62
N LEU A 505 -41.56 -67.44 36.53
CA LEU A 505 -41.82 -68.85 36.86
C LEU A 505 -41.67 -69.13 38.37
N LYS A 506 -42.51 -70.02 38.91
CA LYS A 506 -42.44 -70.51 40.30
C LYS A 506 -42.50 -72.04 40.34
N GLY A 507 -41.40 -72.73 40.66
CA GLY A 507 -41.25 -74.19 40.75
C GLY A 507 -39.84 -74.66 40.32
N PRO A 508 -39.49 -75.95 40.46
CA PRO A 508 -38.15 -76.46 40.14
C PRO A 508 -37.84 -76.38 38.63
N PRO A 509 -36.63 -75.97 38.19
CA PRO A 509 -36.41 -75.51 36.82
C PRO A 509 -35.97 -76.56 35.79
N ILE A 510 -35.39 -77.70 36.19
CA ILE A 510 -34.75 -78.67 35.25
C ILE A 510 -34.96 -80.13 35.69
N LEU A 511 -35.15 -81.03 34.72
CA LEU A 511 -35.13 -82.50 34.87
C LEU A 511 -34.10 -83.13 33.89
N TYR A 512 -33.45 -84.24 34.26
CA TYR A 512 -32.35 -84.89 33.51
C TYR A 512 -32.62 -86.37 33.15
N CYS A 513 -32.05 -86.85 32.04
CA CYS A 513 -32.11 -88.25 31.56
C CYS A 513 -30.86 -89.06 31.95
N ASN A 514 -31.02 -90.13 32.74
CA ASN A 514 -29.91 -90.93 33.28
C ASN A 514 -29.49 -92.13 32.38
N ALA A 515 -28.41 -92.82 32.78
CA ALA A 515 -27.80 -93.92 32.01
C ALA A 515 -28.66 -95.19 31.90
N GLN A 516 -29.80 -95.23 32.59
CA GLN A 516 -30.76 -96.31 32.64
C GLN A 516 -32.07 -95.97 31.91
N GLY A 517 -32.20 -94.76 31.34
CA GLY A 517 -33.37 -94.34 30.57
C GLY A 517 -34.51 -93.71 31.40
N GLN A 518 -34.21 -93.08 32.54
CA GLN A 518 -35.22 -92.48 33.44
C GLN A 518 -34.96 -90.99 33.71
N TRP A 519 -36.03 -90.27 34.13
CA TRP A 519 -36.02 -88.85 34.48
C TRP A 519 -35.75 -88.62 35.97
N GLU A 520 -34.93 -87.60 36.29
CA GLU A 520 -34.47 -87.29 37.65
C GLU A 520 -34.35 -85.78 37.88
N SER A 521 -34.58 -85.32 39.12
CA SER A 521 -34.45 -83.92 39.57
C SER A 521 -33.36 -83.80 40.63
N GLY A 522 -32.48 -82.80 40.52
CA GLY A 522 -31.29 -82.67 41.37
C GLY A 522 -31.50 -82.07 42.77
N GLU A 523 -32.71 -81.68 43.14
CA GLU A 523 -33.04 -80.99 44.41
C GLU A 523 -34.38 -81.50 44.96
N ASP A 524 -34.54 -81.53 46.30
CA ASP A 524 -35.69 -82.08 47.03
C ASP A 524 -36.98 -81.20 46.99
N ASP A 525 -37.12 -80.27 46.04
CA ASP A 525 -38.33 -79.42 45.94
C ASP A 525 -39.47 -80.12 45.18
N HIS A 526 -40.59 -80.34 45.88
CA HIS A 526 -41.81 -80.96 45.35
C HIS A 526 -42.86 -79.93 44.85
N SER A 527 -42.47 -78.68 44.60
CA SER A 527 -43.38 -77.59 44.18
C SER A 527 -43.91 -77.71 42.74
N VAL A 528 -45.12 -77.20 42.50
CA VAL A 528 -45.82 -77.22 41.19
C VAL A 528 -45.64 -75.90 40.42
N MET A 529 -45.42 -75.97 39.10
CA MET A 529 -44.96 -74.87 38.24
C MET A 529 -46.06 -73.91 37.71
N ALA A 530 -45.86 -72.57 37.76
CA ALA A 530 -46.77 -71.52 37.21
C ALA A 530 -46.12 -70.12 36.96
N CYS A 531 -46.82 -69.14 36.34
CA CYS A 531 -46.29 -67.85 35.79
C CYS A 531 -47.07 -66.53 36.15
N VAL A 532 -46.43 -65.35 36.43
CA VAL A 532 -47.09 -64.01 36.72
C VAL A 532 -46.33 -62.71 36.29
N ASP A 533 -47.05 -61.62 35.88
CA ASP A 533 -46.60 -60.39 35.15
C ASP A 533 -46.21 -59.13 35.98
N GLN A 534 -45.37 -58.21 35.45
CA GLN A 534 -44.86 -56.97 36.11
C GLN A 534 -44.40 -55.73 35.25
N SER A 535 -44.51 -55.68 33.91
CA SER A 535 -43.84 -54.62 33.09
C SER A 535 -44.52 -53.25 32.97
N LYS A 536 -43.75 -52.21 32.58
CA LYS A 536 -44.16 -50.82 32.29
C LYS A 536 -44.30 -50.54 30.78
N PRO A 537 -45.11 -49.53 30.36
CA PRO A 537 -45.21 -49.10 28.97
C PRO A 537 -43.93 -48.43 28.46
N THR A 538 -43.73 -48.47 27.14
CA THR A 538 -42.59 -47.87 26.43
C THR A 538 -43.01 -46.68 25.58
N ILE A 539 -42.17 -45.63 25.55
CA ILE A 539 -42.38 -44.40 24.77
C ILE A 539 -41.05 -43.93 24.17
N SER A 540 -41.08 -43.52 22.91
CA SER A 540 -39.96 -42.95 22.15
C SER A 540 -40.39 -41.61 21.56
N CYS A 541 -39.62 -40.57 21.85
CA CYS A 541 -39.75 -39.24 21.26
C CYS A 541 -38.90 -39.12 19.98
N PRO A 542 -39.13 -38.06 19.17
CA PRO A 542 -38.11 -37.54 18.25
C PRO A 542 -36.77 -37.24 18.96
N GLU A 543 -35.71 -37.07 18.17
CA GLU A 543 -34.42 -36.57 18.65
C GLU A 543 -34.45 -35.05 18.89
N ASP A 544 -33.42 -34.51 19.54
CA ASP A 544 -33.27 -33.06 19.75
C ASP A 544 -32.97 -32.34 18.43
N ILE A 545 -33.66 -31.22 18.18
CA ILE A 545 -33.66 -30.52 16.90
C ILE A 545 -32.92 -29.18 17.06
N VAL A 546 -31.85 -28.99 16.30
CA VAL A 546 -31.08 -27.73 16.23
C VAL A 546 -31.22 -27.14 14.83
N VAL A 547 -31.69 -25.88 14.76
CA VAL A 547 -31.95 -25.18 13.49
C VAL A 547 -31.40 -23.76 13.58
N ALA A 548 -30.86 -23.25 12.48
CA ALA A 548 -30.42 -21.86 12.36
C ALA A 548 -31.60 -20.89 12.19
N THR A 549 -31.40 -19.62 12.51
CA THR A 549 -32.24 -18.50 12.10
C THR A 549 -32.52 -18.51 10.58
N GLU A 550 -33.72 -18.10 10.19
CA GLU A 550 -34.00 -17.77 8.79
C GLU A 550 -33.33 -16.44 8.43
N ASN A 551 -32.68 -16.34 7.27
CA ASN A 551 -31.85 -15.19 6.88
C ASN A 551 -32.53 -13.82 7.13
N GLN A 552 -31.89 -12.98 7.96
CA GLN A 552 -32.38 -11.69 8.45
C GLN A 552 -33.61 -11.77 9.38
N SER A 553 -33.83 -12.89 10.07
CA SER A 553 -34.97 -13.12 10.97
C SER A 553 -34.57 -13.76 12.30
N ALA A 554 -35.10 -13.23 13.41
CA ALA A 554 -34.88 -13.75 14.77
C ALA A 554 -35.61 -15.08 15.08
N SER A 555 -35.98 -15.88 14.07
CA SER A 555 -36.83 -17.05 14.24
C SER A 555 -36.67 -18.09 13.11
N ALA A 556 -37.12 -19.33 13.37
CA ALA A 556 -37.10 -20.43 12.41
C ALA A 556 -38.36 -21.32 12.50
N LEU A 557 -38.84 -21.82 11.35
CA LEU A 557 -39.98 -22.75 11.26
C LEU A 557 -39.56 -24.23 11.44
N VAL A 558 -39.85 -24.81 12.60
CA VAL A 558 -39.41 -26.16 12.98
C VAL A 558 -40.52 -27.21 12.78
N HIS A 559 -40.13 -28.36 12.24
CA HIS A 559 -40.99 -29.52 11.96
C HIS A 559 -40.52 -30.72 12.80
N TRP A 560 -41.43 -31.54 13.33
CA TRP A 560 -41.12 -32.73 14.15
C TRP A 560 -42.24 -33.78 14.13
N ASP A 561 -41.87 -35.04 14.34
CA ASP A 561 -42.79 -36.19 14.36
C ASP A 561 -43.54 -36.36 15.70
N GLN A 562 -44.66 -37.09 15.68
CA GLN A 562 -45.36 -37.51 16.90
C GLN A 562 -44.67 -38.73 17.55
N PRO A 563 -44.62 -38.80 18.90
CA PRO A 563 -43.93 -39.88 19.62
C PRO A 563 -44.61 -41.24 19.43
N ARG A 564 -43.80 -42.31 19.46
CA ARG A 564 -44.26 -43.70 19.29
C ARG A 564 -44.27 -44.40 20.65
N TYR A 565 -45.37 -45.07 21.00
CA TYR A 565 -45.54 -45.74 22.29
C TYR A 565 -46.28 -47.07 22.17
N ARG A 566 -45.89 -48.05 22.98
CA ARG A 566 -46.42 -49.43 23.02
C ARG A 566 -46.25 -50.05 24.41
N ASP A 567 -47.05 -51.07 24.69
CA ASP A 567 -47.03 -51.81 25.96
C ASP A 567 -47.25 -53.33 25.73
N ASN A 568 -46.92 -54.18 26.70
CA ASN A 568 -47.09 -55.64 26.58
C ASN A 568 -48.48 -56.15 26.98
N ALA A 569 -49.29 -55.38 27.72
CA ALA A 569 -50.65 -55.77 28.10
C ALA A 569 -51.63 -55.56 26.93
N GLY A 570 -51.63 -56.52 26.00
CA GLY A 570 -52.31 -56.45 24.70
C GLY A 570 -53.78 -56.01 24.75
N GLY A 571 -54.04 -54.80 24.23
CA GLY A 571 -55.38 -54.27 23.95
C GLY A 571 -55.84 -53.10 24.82
N SER A 572 -55.07 -52.70 25.83
CA SER A 572 -55.47 -51.66 26.80
C SER A 572 -55.36 -50.22 26.26
N LYS A 573 -56.24 -49.32 26.76
CA LYS A 573 -56.38 -47.93 26.28
C LYS A 573 -55.32 -47.00 26.90
N LEU A 574 -54.14 -46.95 26.28
CA LEU A 574 -53.05 -46.03 26.62
C LEU A 574 -53.49 -44.56 26.45
N TRP A 575 -53.05 -43.67 27.35
CA TRP A 575 -53.32 -42.23 27.30
C TRP A 575 -52.04 -41.42 27.11
N LEU A 576 -51.99 -40.56 26.08
CA LEU A 576 -50.88 -39.64 25.78
C LEU A 576 -51.21 -38.21 26.25
N GLN A 577 -50.23 -37.52 26.86
CA GLN A 577 -50.33 -36.10 27.23
C GLN A 577 -49.06 -35.34 26.81
N GLN A 578 -49.21 -34.17 26.16
CA GLN A 578 -48.11 -33.26 25.79
C GLN A 578 -48.03 -32.06 26.75
N MET A 579 -46.82 -31.58 27.01
CA MET A 579 -46.51 -30.31 27.70
C MET A 579 -45.40 -29.56 26.93
N PRO A 580 -45.53 -28.24 26.67
CA PRO A 580 -46.72 -27.42 26.89
C PRO A 580 -47.86 -27.78 25.91
N PRO A 581 -49.14 -27.55 26.31
CA PRO A 581 -50.28 -27.70 25.41
C PRO A 581 -50.33 -26.56 24.38
N GLY A 582 -50.83 -26.84 23.18
CA GLY A 582 -51.04 -25.86 22.11
C GLY A 582 -49.89 -25.69 21.10
N VAL A 583 -48.68 -26.16 21.44
CA VAL A 583 -47.55 -26.21 20.49
C VAL A 583 -47.69 -27.44 19.60
N VAL A 584 -48.00 -27.25 18.31
CA VAL A 584 -48.20 -28.32 17.32
C VAL A 584 -47.26 -28.12 16.13
N SER A 585 -46.86 -29.21 15.46
CA SER A 585 -45.93 -29.14 14.34
C SER A 585 -46.65 -28.85 13.01
N PRO A 586 -46.09 -28.00 12.12
CA PRO A 586 -44.90 -27.17 12.31
C PRO A 586 -45.17 -25.91 13.15
N HIS A 587 -44.14 -25.42 13.85
CA HIS A 587 -44.22 -24.22 14.69
C HIS A 587 -43.01 -23.32 14.49
N ARG A 588 -43.21 -22.00 14.51
CA ARG A 588 -42.13 -21.02 14.47
C ARG A 588 -41.62 -20.78 15.89
N PHE A 589 -40.31 -20.93 16.09
CA PHE A 589 -39.64 -20.64 17.34
C PHE A 589 -38.69 -19.45 17.17
N GLU A 590 -38.67 -18.58 18.16
CA GLU A 590 -37.66 -17.52 18.34
C GLU A 590 -36.33 -18.13 18.83
N ILE A 591 -35.24 -17.37 18.71
CA ILE A 591 -33.90 -17.76 19.18
C ILE A 591 -33.93 -18.27 20.63
N GLY A 592 -33.22 -19.37 20.89
CA GLY A 592 -33.10 -20.02 22.19
C GLY A 592 -33.63 -21.45 22.21
N SER A 593 -33.79 -22.00 23.42
CA SER A 593 -34.14 -23.40 23.63
C SER A 593 -35.54 -23.57 24.25
N ARG A 594 -36.28 -24.59 23.80
CA ARG A 594 -37.63 -24.97 24.28
C ARG A 594 -37.74 -26.50 24.30
N SER A 595 -38.19 -27.09 25.40
CA SER A 595 -38.40 -28.54 25.50
C SER A 595 -39.87 -28.92 25.37
N ILE A 596 -40.13 -30.01 24.64
CA ILE A 596 -41.46 -30.61 24.47
C ILE A 596 -41.45 -31.96 25.18
N ARG A 597 -42.38 -32.17 26.11
CA ARG A 597 -42.48 -33.39 26.93
C ARG A 597 -43.77 -34.15 26.66
N PHE A 598 -43.66 -35.47 26.57
CA PHE A 598 -44.79 -36.39 26.44
C PHE A 598 -44.83 -37.39 27.60
N ARG A 599 -46.03 -37.77 28.02
CA ARG A 599 -46.31 -38.79 29.04
C ARG A 599 -47.31 -39.81 28.53
N VAL A 600 -47.07 -41.09 28.79
CA VAL A 600 -47.97 -42.21 28.51
C VAL A 600 -48.22 -43.01 29.78
N VAL A 601 -49.47 -43.44 29.99
CA VAL A 601 -49.92 -44.26 31.15
C VAL A 601 -50.65 -45.51 30.66
N ASP A 602 -50.44 -46.64 31.32
CA ASP A 602 -51.10 -47.92 31.06
C ASP A 602 -52.39 -48.16 31.88
N ALA A 603 -52.92 -49.39 31.83
CA ALA A 603 -54.09 -49.81 32.59
C ALA A 603 -53.79 -50.46 33.96
N ALA A 604 -52.52 -50.77 34.26
CA ALA A 604 -52.06 -51.19 35.59
C ALA A 604 -51.76 -49.98 36.51
N GLY A 605 -51.69 -48.77 35.95
CA GLY A 605 -51.38 -47.52 36.63
C GLY A 605 -49.91 -47.11 36.52
N LEU A 606 -49.12 -47.76 35.66
CA LEU A 606 -47.71 -47.47 35.46
C LEU A 606 -47.52 -46.49 34.29
N ASP A 607 -46.56 -45.59 34.42
CA ASP A 607 -46.29 -44.55 33.43
C ASP A 607 -44.83 -44.47 32.96
N ALA A 608 -44.69 -43.86 31.78
CA ALA A 608 -43.43 -43.53 31.13
C ALA A 608 -43.50 -42.14 30.48
N THR A 609 -42.35 -41.47 30.40
CA THR A 609 -42.22 -40.12 29.83
C THR A 609 -41.01 -40.02 28.92
N CYS A 610 -41.11 -39.24 27.84
CA CYS A 610 -39.96 -38.77 27.07
C CYS A 610 -40.08 -37.26 26.84
N SER A 611 -38.97 -36.63 26.49
CA SER A 611 -38.94 -35.25 26.04
C SER A 611 -37.79 -35.04 25.08
N PHE A 612 -37.95 -34.12 24.14
CA PHE A 612 -36.90 -33.65 23.26
C PHE A 612 -36.86 -32.11 23.28
N THR A 613 -35.76 -31.56 22.78
CA THR A 613 -35.43 -30.13 22.85
C THR A 613 -35.34 -29.55 21.46
N ILE A 614 -36.02 -28.43 21.22
CA ILE A 614 -35.86 -27.61 20.02
C ILE A 614 -34.96 -26.43 20.42
N THR A 615 -33.88 -26.21 19.68
CA THR A 615 -32.94 -25.10 19.89
C THR A 615 -32.73 -24.34 18.60
N VAL A 616 -33.30 -23.14 18.52
CA VAL A 616 -33.00 -22.18 17.44
C VAL A 616 -31.76 -21.40 17.84
N ARG A 617 -30.73 -21.41 16.98
CA ARG A 617 -29.48 -20.67 17.19
C ARG A 617 -29.32 -19.60 16.13
N ASP A 618 -28.74 -18.46 16.50
CA ASP A 618 -28.25 -17.53 15.49
C ASP A 618 -26.88 -17.97 14.97
N VAL A 619 -26.67 -17.78 13.68
CA VAL A 619 -25.44 -18.10 12.94
C VAL A 619 -25.02 -17.00 11.97
N GLU A 620 -25.84 -15.95 11.86
CA GLU A 620 -25.41 -14.68 11.28
C GLU A 620 -24.46 -13.96 12.25
N LYS A 621 -23.85 -12.87 11.80
CA LYS A 621 -22.89 -12.08 12.59
C LYS A 621 -23.24 -10.60 12.48
N PRO A 622 -22.93 -9.77 13.50
CA PRO A 622 -23.21 -8.35 13.44
C PRO A 622 -22.61 -7.70 12.19
N GLN A 623 -23.44 -6.97 11.44
CA GLN A 623 -23.00 -6.22 10.28
C GLN A 623 -22.42 -4.87 10.72
N VAL A 624 -21.25 -4.52 10.17
CA VAL A 624 -20.62 -3.22 10.39
C VAL A 624 -21.20 -2.25 9.36
N LEU A 625 -21.99 -1.29 9.81
CA LEU A 625 -22.67 -0.31 8.95
C LEU A 625 -21.80 0.91 8.66
N SER A 626 -20.98 1.32 9.63
CA SER A 626 -19.98 2.38 9.47
C SER A 626 -18.77 2.13 10.37
N CYS A 627 -17.57 2.41 9.88
CA CYS A 627 -16.31 2.27 10.61
C CYS A 627 -15.39 3.46 10.26
N PRO A 628 -14.74 4.13 11.23
CA PRO A 628 -13.80 5.21 10.94
C PRO A 628 -12.61 4.77 10.09
N GLN A 629 -12.00 5.73 9.38
CA GLN A 629 -10.71 5.54 8.71
C GLN A 629 -9.55 5.77 9.69
N ASP A 630 -8.33 5.41 9.29
CA ASP A 630 -7.11 5.70 10.05
C ASP A 630 -6.92 7.22 10.19
N ILE A 631 -6.57 7.67 11.40
CA ILE A 631 -6.39 9.07 11.79
C ILE A 631 -4.91 9.33 12.01
N ILE A 632 -4.40 10.43 11.47
CA ILE A 632 -3.02 10.89 11.63
C ILE A 632 -3.07 12.31 12.22
N THR A 633 -2.29 12.57 13.27
CA THR A 633 -2.21 13.87 13.95
C THR A 633 -0.81 14.07 14.52
N GLU A 634 -0.38 15.31 14.68
CA GLU A 634 0.90 15.64 15.33
C GLU A 634 0.65 16.33 16.68
N THR A 635 1.59 16.24 17.63
CA THR A 635 1.56 17.03 18.87
C THR A 635 2.96 17.33 19.41
N ALA A 636 3.08 18.49 20.08
CA ALA A 636 4.27 18.94 20.80
C ALA A 636 4.15 18.80 22.34
N GLU A 637 3.00 18.32 22.82
CA GLU A 637 2.77 17.87 24.20
C GLU A 637 2.91 16.35 24.29
N ASP A 638 2.93 15.79 25.51
CA ASP A 638 3.10 14.33 25.71
C ASP A 638 1.88 13.50 25.28
N ASP A 639 0.71 14.14 25.08
CA ASP A 639 -0.49 13.53 24.50
C ASP A 639 -1.26 14.51 23.59
N VAL A 640 -2.26 14.00 22.87
CA VAL A 640 -3.27 14.78 22.15
C VAL A 640 -4.65 14.11 22.25
N THR A 641 -5.71 14.91 22.36
CA THR A 641 -7.09 14.42 22.44
C THR A 641 -7.66 14.22 21.04
N VAL A 642 -8.01 12.98 20.69
CA VAL A 642 -8.47 12.61 19.33
C VAL A 642 -9.94 12.20 19.35
N THR A 643 -10.72 12.70 18.39
CA THR A 643 -12.17 12.43 18.26
C THR A 643 -12.49 11.82 16.90
N TRP A 644 -13.56 11.01 16.86
CA TRP A 644 -14.12 10.36 15.68
C TRP A 644 -15.62 10.11 15.86
N ALA A 645 -16.34 9.89 14.75
CA ALA A 645 -17.71 9.37 14.79
C ALA A 645 -17.69 7.88 15.18
N GLU A 646 -18.53 7.46 16.12
CA GLU A 646 -18.50 6.07 16.60
C GLU A 646 -19.08 5.08 15.55
N PRO A 647 -18.51 3.85 15.45
CA PRO A 647 -18.95 2.85 14.47
C PRO A 647 -20.33 2.27 14.80
N ASN A 648 -21.17 2.12 13.77
CA ASN A 648 -22.51 1.55 13.89
C ASN A 648 -22.52 0.06 13.52
N PHE A 649 -23.25 -0.74 14.30
CA PHE A 649 -23.44 -2.17 14.09
C PHE A 649 -24.93 -2.54 14.17
N ALA A 650 -25.35 -3.56 13.43
CA ALA A 650 -26.72 -4.09 13.48
C ALA A 650 -26.73 -5.61 13.26
N ASP A 651 -27.72 -6.31 13.83
CA ASP A 651 -27.78 -7.77 13.84
C ASP A 651 -29.24 -8.27 13.92
N ASN A 652 -29.52 -9.46 13.40
CA ASN A 652 -30.85 -10.07 13.37
C ASN A 652 -31.31 -10.62 14.73
N SER A 653 -30.40 -10.89 15.69
CA SER A 653 -30.75 -11.16 17.09
C SER A 653 -31.14 -9.90 17.89
N GLY A 654 -30.94 -8.70 17.31
CA GLY A 654 -31.39 -7.42 17.84
C GLY A 654 -30.30 -6.60 18.54
N ASN A 655 -30.20 -6.70 19.87
CA ASN A 655 -29.36 -5.79 20.65
C ASN A 655 -27.88 -6.21 20.65
N VAL A 656 -27.10 -5.61 19.75
CA VAL A 656 -25.64 -5.74 19.68
C VAL A 656 -24.97 -4.98 20.81
N SER A 657 -24.12 -5.65 21.61
CA SER A 657 -23.28 -5.00 22.61
C SER A 657 -21.88 -4.72 22.05
N VAL A 658 -21.40 -3.49 22.23
CA VAL A 658 -20.16 -3.00 21.62
C VAL A 658 -19.13 -2.66 22.70
N ALA A 659 -17.92 -3.20 22.57
CA ALA A 659 -16.79 -2.91 23.45
C ALA A 659 -15.66 -2.23 22.65
N ALA A 660 -15.29 -1.02 23.07
CA ALA A 660 -14.23 -0.23 22.45
C ALA A 660 -12.92 -0.32 23.26
N SER A 661 -11.77 -0.35 22.59
CA SER A 661 -10.46 -0.24 23.26
C SER A 661 -10.16 1.18 23.77
N HIS A 662 -10.72 2.20 23.09
CA HIS A 662 -10.59 3.62 23.39
C HIS A 662 -11.92 4.31 23.04
N ALA A 663 -12.32 5.34 23.79
CA ALA A 663 -13.51 6.12 23.50
C ALA A 663 -13.18 7.34 22.61
N SER A 664 -14.13 7.84 21.82
CA SER A 664 -13.97 9.11 21.11
C SER A 664 -13.71 10.25 22.10
N GLY A 665 -12.66 11.05 21.89
CA GLY A 665 -12.16 12.03 22.86
C GLY A 665 -11.12 11.47 23.85
N SER A 666 -10.52 10.31 23.57
CA SER A 666 -9.38 9.80 24.34
C SER A 666 -8.09 10.58 24.04
N LYS A 667 -7.22 10.67 25.06
CA LYS A 667 -5.84 11.17 24.93
C LYS A 667 -4.91 10.07 24.43
N PHE A 668 -4.08 10.38 23.43
CA PHE A 668 -3.08 9.47 22.86
C PHE A 668 -1.70 10.13 22.88
N GLY A 669 -0.70 9.45 23.43
CA GLY A 669 0.71 9.86 23.37
C GLY A 669 1.36 9.54 22.02
N HIS A 670 2.64 9.87 21.83
CA HIS A 670 3.33 9.62 20.55
C HIS A 670 3.37 8.14 20.16
N GLY A 671 3.24 7.84 18.87
CA GLY A 671 3.22 6.49 18.29
C GLY A 671 1.90 6.10 17.60
N THR A 672 1.84 4.90 17.05
CA THR A 672 0.62 4.35 16.42
C THR A 672 -0.18 3.50 17.40
N HIS A 673 -1.36 3.99 17.75
CA HIS A 673 -2.31 3.32 18.63
C HIS A 673 -3.39 2.62 17.81
N LYS A 674 -3.78 1.42 18.22
CA LYS A 674 -4.85 0.67 17.56
C LYS A 674 -6.17 0.90 18.29
N VAL A 675 -7.12 1.56 17.64
CA VAL A 675 -8.51 1.61 18.12
C VAL A 675 -9.24 0.40 17.54
N THR A 676 -10.00 -0.30 18.39
CA THR A 676 -10.72 -1.51 18.01
C THR A 676 -12.06 -1.54 18.72
N TYR A 677 -13.14 -1.64 17.95
CA TYR A 677 -14.51 -1.81 18.42
C TYR A 677 -14.96 -3.24 18.09
N ASN A 678 -15.19 -4.04 19.13
CA ASN A 678 -15.72 -5.39 19.03
C ASN A 678 -17.21 -5.39 19.36
N ALA A 679 -18.04 -5.60 18.35
CA ALA A 679 -19.45 -5.89 18.48
C ALA A 679 -19.65 -7.39 18.75
N HIS A 680 -20.53 -7.74 19.67
CA HIS A 680 -21.01 -9.10 19.91
C HIS A 680 -22.53 -9.13 19.96
N ASP A 681 -23.10 -10.21 19.43
CA ASP A 681 -24.53 -10.49 19.50
C ASP A 681 -24.89 -11.24 20.81
N ALA A 682 -26.16 -11.66 20.95
CA ALA A 682 -26.60 -12.46 22.10
C ALA A 682 -26.25 -13.96 22.01
N SER A 683 -25.72 -14.43 20.87
CA SER A 683 -25.40 -15.84 20.58
C SER A 683 -23.91 -16.17 20.69
N GLY A 684 -23.04 -15.16 20.74
CA GLY A 684 -21.57 -15.28 20.77
C GLY A 684 -20.88 -15.02 19.42
N ASN A 685 -21.61 -14.63 18.37
CA ASN A 685 -21.02 -14.20 17.11
C ASN A 685 -20.48 -12.76 17.26
N TYR A 686 -19.37 -12.45 16.58
CA TYR A 686 -18.70 -11.16 16.74
C TYR A 686 -18.29 -10.53 15.41
N ALA A 687 -18.19 -9.20 15.42
CA ALA A 687 -17.65 -8.41 14.33
C ALA A 687 -16.74 -7.30 14.87
N THR A 688 -15.69 -6.97 14.12
CA THR A 688 -14.66 -6.02 14.55
C THR A 688 -14.49 -4.90 13.54
N CYS A 689 -14.70 -3.67 13.97
CA CYS A 689 -14.19 -2.47 13.31
C CYS A 689 -12.84 -2.11 13.94
N MET A 690 -11.82 -1.80 13.14
CA MET A 690 -10.52 -1.36 13.65
C MET A 690 -9.90 -0.31 12.73
N PHE A 691 -9.29 0.70 13.35
CA PHE A 691 -8.54 1.76 12.69
C PHE A 691 -7.38 2.19 13.58
N ARG A 692 -6.45 2.97 13.03
CA ARG A 692 -5.23 3.42 13.70
C ARG A 692 -5.34 4.91 14.02
N VAL A 693 -4.81 5.30 15.18
CA VAL A 693 -4.54 6.69 15.53
C VAL A 693 -3.03 6.83 15.63
N THR A 694 -2.42 7.44 14.61
CA THR A 694 -0.97 7.71 14.59
C THR A 694 -0.71 9.12 15.07
N VAL A 695 0.02 9.24 16.18
CA VAL A 695 0.42 10.50 16.78
C VAL A 695 1.92 10.71 16.55
N SER A 696 2.28 11.56 15.60
CA SER A 696 3.67 11.99 15.43
C SER A 696 4.05 13.06 16.46
N LYS A 697 5.33 13.06 16.85
CA LYS A 697 5.90 14.09 17.72
C LYS A 697 6.47 15.22 16.83
N SER A 698 5.74 16.32 16.70
CA SER A 698 6.30 17.55 16.13
C SER A 698 6.90 18.42 17.25
N GLU A 699 7.98 19.14 16.97
CA GLU A 699 8.58 20.07 17.94
C GLU A 699 8.05 21.51 17.79
N CYS A 700 7.15 21.78 16.82
CA CYS A 700 6.64 23.13 16.49
C CYS A 700 5.09 23.22 16.46
N PRO A 701 4.52 24.43 16.34
CA PRO A 701 3.08 24.61 16.13
C PRO A 701 2.62 23.98 14.81
N PHE A 702 1.61 23.12 14.87
CA PHE A 702 1.03 22.49 13.68
C PHE A 702 0.21 23.49 12.85
N TYR A 703 0.43 23.48 11.53
CA TYR A 703 -0.41 24.12 10.53
C TYR A 703 -0.89 23.06 9.52
N PRO A 704 -2.13 23.17 9.01
CA PRO A 704 -2.62 22.26 7.96
C PRO A 704 -1.92 22.50 6.63
N ALA A 705 -2.03 21.56 5.70
CA ALA A 705 -1.60 21.76 4.32
C ALA A 705 -2.36 22.93 3.65
N PRO A 706 -1.79 23.59 2.62
CA PRO A 706 -2.46 24.66 1.89
C PRO A 706 -3.87 24.28 1.42
N LEU A 707 -4.82 25.22 1.45
CA LEU A 707 -6.11 25.00 0.77
C LEU A 707 -5.86 24.77 -0.73
N ASN A 708 -6.48 23.72 -1.30
CA ASN A 708 -6.20 23.21 -2.64
C ASN A 708 -4.75 22.75 -2.90
N GLY A 709 -3.97 22.46 -1.86
CA GLY A 709 -2.63 21.90 -1.97
C GLY A 709 -2.38 20.67 -1.09
N ALA A 710 -1.10 20.41 -0.86
CA ALA A 710 -0.55 19.34 -0.03
C ALA A 710 0.73 19.85 0.67
N LEU A 711 1.20 19.10 1.67
CA LEU A 711 2.39 19.44 2.46
C LEU A 711 3.28 18.20 2.58
N SER A 712 4.56 18.33 2.22
CA SER A 712 5.55 17.25 2.37
C SER A 712 6.55 17.63 3.46
N CYS A 713 6.59 16.88 4.56
CA CYS A 713 7.46 17.15 5.70
C CYS A 713 8.42 15.99 6.00
N ASP A 714 9.72 16.29 5.96
CA ASP A 714 10.80 15.37 6.32
C ASP A 714 11.35 15.69 7.72
N HIS A 715 11.80 14.66 8.44
CA HIS A 715 12.34 14.81 9.79
C HIS A 715 13.84 14.50 9.82
N TRP A 716 14.62 15.33 10.51
CA TRP A 716 16.06 15.15 10.69
C TRP A 716 16.48 15.31 12.16
N LEU A 717 17.72 14.97 12.49
CA LEU A 717 18.24 14.92 13.86
C LEU A 717 18.18 16.28 14.62
N HIS A 718 17.84 17.37 13.91
CA HIS A 718 17.75 18.71 14.46
C HIS A 718 16.40 19.44 14.31
N GLY A 719 15.33 18.80 13.79
CA GLY A 719 14.02 19.44 13.61
C GLY A 719 13.11 18.74 12.60
N GLN A 720 12.22 19.50 11.96
CA GLN A 720 11.29 19.07 10.91
C GLN A 720 11.37 20.09 9.75
N ILE A 721 11.42 19.63 8.51
CA ILE A 721 11.51 20.49 7.31
C ILE A 721 10.29 20.22 6.44
N CYS A 722 9.52 21.25 6.09
CA CYS A 722 8.32 21.14 5.30
C CYS A 722 8.38 21.94 3.99
N HIS A 723 7.72 21.40 2.97
CA HIS A 723 7.58 21.98 1.64
C HIS A 723 6.09 21.95 1.25
N PRO A 724 5.40 23.09 1.15
CA PRO A 724 4.04 23.16 0.62
C PRO A 724 4.05 23.00 -0.90
N MET A 725 2.96 22.47 -1.47
CA MET A 725 2.79 22.33 -2.92
C MET A 725 1.30 22.40 -3.31
N CYS A 726 0.99 22.87 -4.51
CA CYS A 726 -0.39 22.94 -4.99
C CYS A 726 -0.82 21.68 -5.77
N ASN A 727 -2.13 21.41 -5.77
CA ASN A 727 -2.71 20.31 -6.56
C ASN A 727 -2.83 20.71 -8.05
N GLU A 728 -3.01 19.73 -8.95
CA GLU A 728 -3.11 20.01 -10.40
C GLU A 728 -4.18 21.08 -10.70
N LYS A 729 -3.79 22.15 -11.43
CA LYS A 729 -4.58 23.35 -11.77
C LYS A 729 -4.79 24.36 -10.63
N PHE A 730 -3.97 24.29 -9.58
CA PHE A 730 -3.83 25.34 -8.59
C PHE A 730 -2.36 25.75 -8.46
N ASP A 731 -2.11 27.01 -8.10
CA ASP A 731 -0.78 27.61 -7.96
C ASP A 731 -0.77 28.65 -6.82
N PHE A 732 0.41 29.07 -6.36
CA PHE A 732 0.56 30.00 -5.23
C PHE A 732 0.49 31.46 -5.70
N LEU A 733 -0.24 32.32 -4.98
CA LEU A 733 -0.28 33.77 -5.25
C LEU A 733 0.88 34.55 -4.64
N GLU A 734 1.42 34.04 -3.54
CA GLU A 734 2.65 34.51 -2.90
C GLU A 734 3.59 33.31 -2.91
N ASP A 735 4.83 33.46 -3.37
CA ASP A 735 5.76 32.34 -3.40
C ASP A 735 5.97 31.78 -1.98
N PRO A 736 5.88 30.46 -1.76
CA PRO A 736 6.26 29.85 -0.50
C PRO A 736 7.78 29.96 -0.29
N ALA A 737 8.24 29.84 0.96
CA ALA A 737 9.67 29.67 1.22
C ALA A 737 10.19 28.41 0.50
N GLU A 738 11.44 28.45 0.00
CA GLU A 738 12.11 27.25 -0.54
C GLU A 738 12.20 26.14 0.51
N MET A 739 12.29 26.53 1.79
CA MET A 739 12.33 25.60 2.92
C MET A 739 11.64 26.19 4.17
N TYR A 740 10.69 25.47 4.74
CA TYR A 740 10.13 25.76 6.08
C TYR A 740 10.80 24.88 7.13
N VAL A 741 11.64 25.45 7.99
CA VAL A 741 12.42 24.72 9.00
C VAL A 741 11.82 24.94 10.39
N CYS A 742 11.21 23.90 10.95
CA CYS A 742 10.94 23.81 12.38
C CYS A 742 12.24 23.54 13.14
N ALA A 743 12.65 24.47 13.99
CA ALA A 743 13.87 24.37 14.81
C ALA A 743 13.58 24.06 16.29
N LYS A 744 14.63 23.69 17.04
CA LYS A 744 14.54 23.18 18.43
C LYS A 744 14.01 24.18 19.46
N ASP A 745 13.87 25.46 19.11
CA ASP A 745 13.20 26.50 19.91
C ASP A 745 11.67 26.53 19.73
N ARG A 746 11.12 25.58 18.96
CA ARG A 746 9.70 25.40 18.66
C ARG A 746 9.12 26.48 17.76
N ARG A 747 9.90 26.96 16.78
CA ARG A 747 9.47 27.95 15.80
C ARG A 747 9.75 27.49 14.37
N TRP A 748 8.89 27.96 13.47
CA TRP A 748 9.11 27.89 12.04
C TRP A 748 10.01 29.05 11.61
N TYR A 749 11.10 28.70 10.94
CA TYR A 749 11.97 29.60 10.18
C TYR A 749 11.74 29.33 8.69
N THR A 750 12.04 30.32 7.87
CA THR A 750 11.97 30.22 6.41
C THR A 750 13.34 30.47 5.81
N GLU A 751 13.67 29.73 4.76
CA GLU A 751 14.78 30.07 3.85
C GLU A 751 14.16 30.42 2.48
N PRO A 752 14.34 31.65 1.95
CA PRO A 752 14.96 32.80 2.62
C PRO A 752 14.16 33.33 3.83
N GLU A 753 14.82 34.07 4.73
CA GLU A 753 14.17 34.66 5.91
C GLU A 753 13.09 35.70 5.53
N GLY A 754 11.94 35.62 6.20
CA GLY A 754 10.86 36.62 6.10
C GLY A 754 9.67 36.25 5.20
N MET A 755 9.72 35.07 4.58
CA MET A 755 8.61 34.50 3.79
C MET A 755 7.39 34.14 4.68
N PRO A 756 6.16 34.10 4.13
CA PRO A 756 4.93 33.96 4.93
C PRO A 756 4.85 32.64 5.72
N VAL A 757 4.47 32.75 7.01
CA VAL A 757 4.19 31.65 7.95
C VAL A 757 2.83 31.90 8.63
N PRO A 758 1.86 30.98 8.56
CA PRO A 758 1.85 29.73 7.79
C PRO A 758 2.06 29.95 6.29
N TRP A 759 2.43 28.88 5.59
CA TRP A 759 2.58 28.86 4.14
C TRP A 759 1.28 29.30 3.41
N PRO A 760 1.41 29.89 2.21
CA PRO A 760 0.26 30.42 1.45
C PRO A 760 -0.69 29.31 0.97
N ASP A 761 -1.92 29.71 0.67
CA ASP A 761 -2.98 28.87 0.08
C ASP A 761 -2.89 28.84 -1.45
N CYS A 762 -3.38 27.75 -2.06
CA CYS A 762 -3.35 27.58 -3.51
C CYS A 762 -4.62 28.12 -4.19
N ALA A 763 -4.40 29.02 -5.15
CA ALA A 763 -5.40 29.64 -5.99
C ALA A 763 -5.60 28.87 -7.30
N ARG A 764 -6.81 28.92 -7.88
CA ARG A 764 -7.08 28.21 -9.16
C ARG A 764 -6.34 28.87 -10.31
N SER A 765 -5.49 28.11 -11.00
CA SER A 765 -4.71 28.56 -12.15
C SER A 765 -5.60 28.88 -13.37
N SER A 766 -5.15 29.82 -14.18
CA SER A 766 -5.83 30.40 -15.34
C SER A 766 -4.81 30.78 -16.41
N LEU A 767 -5.21 30.74 -17.69
CA LEU A 767 -4.35 31.21 -18.77
C LEU A 767 -4.24 32.75 -18.76
N PRO A 768 -3.09 33.34 -19.12
CA PRO A 768 -2.97 34.77 -19.38
C PRO A 768 -4.06 35.31 -20.32
N ALA A 769 -4.48 36.56 -20.11
CA ALA A 769 -5.36 37.29 -21.02
C ALA A 769 -4.57 38.01 -22.13
N GLN A 770 -3.39 38.56 -21.77
CA GLN A 770 -2.42 39.08 -22.74
C GLN A 770 -0.99 38.72 -22.29
N ALA A 771 -0.07 38.60 -23.24
CA ALA A 771 1.36 38.59 -22.99
C ALA A 771 2.04 39.65 -23.86
N LYS A 772 3.02 40.37 -23.31
CA LYS A 772 3.68 41.51 -23.98
C LYS A 772 5.19 41.33 -23.88
N LYS A 773 5.90 41.52 -24.99
CA LYS A 773 7.38 41.53 -24.99
C LYS A 773 7.87 42.74 -25.78
N LYS A 774 8.72 43.56 -25.17
CA LYS A 774 9.40 44.64 -25.90
C LYS A 774 10.65 44.09 -26.57
N TYR A 775 10.91 44.57 -27.78
CA TYR A 775 12.06 44.19 -28.59
C TYR A 775 12.80 45.42 -29.07
N HIS A 776 14.12 45.37 -28.95
CA HIS A 776 15.05 46.41 -29.38
C HIS A 776 16.04 45.78 -30.37
N ALA A 777 16.01 46.23 -31.62
CA ALA A 777 16.91 45.75 -32.68
C ALA A 777 17.75 46.90 -33.25
N PHE A 778 19.02 46.64 -33.50
CA PHE A 778 19.96 47.61 -34.04
C PHE A 778 20.37 47.21 -35.46
N TYR A 779 20.02 48.04 -36.44
CA TYR A 779 20.25 47.80 -37.86
C TYR A 779 21.14 48.88 -38.47
N TYR A 780 22.05 48.47 -39.36
CA TYR A 780 22.82 49.31 -40.30
C TYR A 780 23.73 50.43 -39.74
N THR A 781 24.62 50.89 -40.61
CA THR A 781 25.60 51.97 -40.42
C THR A 781 25.50 52.97 -41.58
N GLY A 782 24.74 54.05 -41.39
CA GLY A 782 24.49 55.05 -42.45
C GLY A 782 24.19 56.45 -41.90
N ASP A 783 23.46 57.26 -42.69
CA ASP A 783 22.75 58.42 -42.16
C ASP A 783 21.25 58.13 -42.13
N CYS A 784 20.70 58.19 -40.92
CA CYS A 784 19.31 57.88 -40.58
C CYS A 784 18.54 59.16 -40.22
N ARG A 785 19.19 60.32 -40.19
CA ARG A 785 18.63 61.58 -39.65
C ARG A 785 17.50 62.17 -40.50
N ASP A 786 17.26 61.61 -41.68
CA ASP A 786 16.15 61.94 -42.56
C ASP A 786 14.83 61.25 -42.14
N PRO A 787 13.72 61.99 -41.95
CA PRO A 787 12.41 61.42 -41.64
C PRO A 787 11.87 60.43 -42.68
N GLU A 788 12.20 60.57 -43.96
CA GLU A 788 11.72 59.65 -45.01
C GLU A 788 12.44 58.29 -44.92
N VAL A 789 13.74 58.30 -44.58
CA VAL A 789 14.51 57.08 -44.27
C VAL A 789 13.97 56.39 -43.02
N GLN A 790 13.65 57.14 -41.96
CA GLN A 790 13.06 56.59 -40.73
C GLN A 790 11.69 55.94 -40.98
N ASN A 791 10.83 56.58 -41.80
CA ASN A 791 9.53 56.01 -42.18
C ASN A 791 9.67 54.75 -43.06
N SER A 792 10.65 54.72 -43.97
CA SER A 792 10.96 53.55 -44.80
C SER A 792 11.45 52.36 -43.95
N ILE A 793 12.34 52.60 -42.98
CA ILE A 793 12.81 51.58 -42.03
C ILE A 793 11.65 51.05 -41.17
N LYS A 794 10.79 51.95 -40.66
CA LYS A 794 9.57 51.58 -39.93
C LYS A 794 8.64 50.69 -40.76
N ARG A 795 8.42 51.03 -42.03
CA ARG A 795 7.60 50.24 -42.97
C ARG A 795 8.23 48.87 -43.25
N ALA A 796 9.54 48.80 -43.47
CA ALA A 796 10.25 47.53 -43.69
C ALA A 796 10.12 46.59 -42.49
N PHE A 797 10.29 47.10 -41.27
CA PHE A 797 10.12 46.33 -40.04
C PHE A 797 8.68 45.80 -39.88
N GLN A 798 7.67 46.63 -40.17
CA GLN A 798 6.26 46.21 -40.15
C GLN A 798 5.97 45.10 -41.18
N VAL A 799 6.51 45.19 -42.40
CA VAL A 799 6.34 44.15 -43.43
C VAL A 799 7.07 42.86 -43.06
N ASN A 800 8.28 42.93 -42.46
CA ASN A 800 8.97 41.73 -41.98
C ASN A 800 8.18 41.05 -40.85
N PHE A 801 7.65 41.82 -39.90
CA PHE A 801 6.77 41.31 -38.85
C PHE A 801 5.53 40.62 -39.43
N ASP A 802 4.84 41.23 -40.40
CA ASP A 802 3.66 40.64 -41.03
C ASP A 802 3.98 39.36 -41.82
N TYR A 803 5.13 39.32 -42.49
CA TYR A 803 5.64 38.13 -43.17
C TYR A 803 5.93 36.98 -42.19
N VAL A 804 6.65 37.25 -41.10
CA VAL A 804 6.91 36.27 -40.02
C VAL A 804 5.59 35.80 -39.39
N ARG A 805 4.73 36.74 -38.99
CA ARG A 805 3.37 36.50 -38.45
C ARG A 805 2.53 35.58 -39.33
N SER A 806 2.62 35.71 -40.65
CA SER A 806 1.86 34.90 -41.61
C SER A 806 2.24 33.41 -41.65
N ARG A 807 3.43 33.05 -41.15
CA ARG A 807 3.94 31.66 -41.14
C ARG A 807 3.75 30.94 -39.81
N LEU A 808 3.50 31.68 -38.74
CA LEU A 808 3.38 31.17 -37.38
C LEU A 808 1.98 30.60 -37.15
N THR A 809 1.88 29.30 -36.88
CA THR A 809 0.62 28.59 -36.59
C THR A 809 -0.14 29.21 -35.42
N VAL A 810 0.59 29.70 -34.41
CA VAL A 810 0.05 30.44 -33.25
C VAL A 810 -0.70 31.71 -33.68
N CYS A 811 -0.20 32.43 -34.70
CA CYS A 811 -0.77 33.70 -35.17
C CYS A 811 -1.86 33.55 -36.25
N ALA A 812 -2.10 32.33 -36.76
CA ALA A 812 -2.85 32.12 -38.00
C ALA A 812 -4.37 32.43 -37.91
N ASN A 813 -4.97 32.33 -36.72
CA ASN A 813 -6.42 32.43 -36.53
C ASN A 813 -6.86 33.74 -35.81
N GLY A 814 -6.64 34.89 -36.46
CA GLY A 814 -7.31 36.16 -36.13
C GLY A 814 -6.83 36.88 -34.87
N ASN A 815 -6.31 38.09 -35.05
CA ASN A 815 -5.94 39.08 -34.01
C ASN A 815 -4.95 38.66 -32.89
N GLY A 816 -4.65 37.39 -32.68
CA GLY A 816 -3.83 36.91 -31.54
C GLY A 816 -2.37 37.38 -31.51
N CYS A 817 -1.85 37.98 -32.59
CA CYS A 817 -0.52 38.57 -32.67
C CYS A 817 -0.60 39.99 -33.27
N GLN A 818 -0.23 41.01 -32.48
CA GLN A 818 -0.29 42.43 -32.83
C GLN A 818 1.03 43.15 -32.55
N LEU A 819 1.36 44.14 -33.38
CA LEU A 819 2.57 44.94 -33.27
C LEU A 819 2.20 46.38 -32.91
N ASN A 820 2.48 46.78 -31.67
CA ASN A 820 2.20 48.12 -31.18
C ASN A 820 3.45 49.00 -31.21
N GLY A 821 3.30 50.22 -31.75
CA GLY A 821 4.21 51.33 -31.46
C GLY A 821 5.64 51.26 -32.03
N VAL A 822 5.87 50.69 -33.23
CA VAL A 822 7.22 50.69 -33.86
C VAL A 822 7.81 52.12 -33.91
N THR A 823 8.95 52.30 -33.27
CA THR A 823 9.65 53.58 -33.11
C THR A 823 11.08 53.45 -33.58
N VAL A 824 11.51 54.34 -34.50
CA VAL A 824 12.87 54.35 -35.07
C VAL A 824 13.64 55.50 -34.43
N ARG A 825 14.87 55.21 -33.96
CA ARG A 825 15.81 56.18 -33.39
C ARG A 825 17.14 56.10 -34.13
N CYS A 826 17.80 57.25 -34.28
CA CYS A 826 19.10 57.34 -34.94
C CYS A 826 20.09 58.02 -33.99
N GLY A 827 21.27 57.43 -33.77
CA GLY A 827 22.30 58.02 -32.91
C GLY A 827 23.62 57.25 -32.94
N ASP A 828 24.61 57.71 -32.17
CA ASP A 828 25.90 57.03 -32.07
C ASP A 828 25.83 55.90 -31.02
N MET A 829 26.41 54.73 -31.34
CA MET A 829 26.38 53.53 -30.49
C MET A 829 26.86 53.76 -29.04
N SER A 830 27.67 54.79 -28.79
CA SER A 830 28.13 55.18 -27.45
C SER A 830 27.06 55.78 -26.55
N GLU A 831 25.94 56.29 -27.09
CA GLU A 831 24.85 56.86 -26.28
C GLU A 831 23.87 55.80 -25.76
N PHE A 832 23.79 54.64 -26.45
CA PHE A 832 22.95 53.51 -26.07
C PHE A 832 23.67 52.50 -25.15
N ALA A 833 25.00 52.57 -25.06
CA ALA A 833 25.83 51.59 -24.35
C ALA A 833 25.94 51.86 -22.83
N GLY A 834 24.96 51.38 -22.06
CA GLY A 834 24.98 51.38 -20.59
C GLY A 834 26.17 50.62 -19.97
N THR A 835 27.24 51.35 -19.62
CA THR A 835 28.26 50.97 -18.62
C THR A 835 28.94 49.59 -18.73
N ARG A 836 29.53 49.26 -19.89
CA ARG A 836 30.73 48.36 -19.93
C ARG A 836 31.90 49.02 -20.67
N ARG A 837 33.08 49.07 -20.03
CA ARG A 837 34.31 49.67 -20.60
C ARG A 837 34.94 48.75 -21.66
N GLN A 838 34.94 49.17 -22.92
CA GLN A 838 35.89 48.68 -23.92
C GLN A 838 37.05 49.68 -24.16
N ARG A 839 38.15 49.19 -24.75
CA ARG A 839 39.33 49.99 -25.11
C ARG A 839 39.16 50.62 -26.49
N ARG A 840 39.71 51.84 -26.66
CA ARG A 840 39.76 52.56 -27.94
C ARG A 840 40.55 51.78 -29.01
N SER A 841 39.98 51.68 -30.20
CA SER A 841 40.73 51.84 -31.46
C SER A 841 40.44 53.25 -32.03
N VAL A 842 41.03 53.62 -33.18
CA VAL A 842 40.99 55.00 -33.70
C VAL A 842 40.65 55.05 -35.18
N GLY A 843 39.64 55.87 -35.53
CA GLY A 843 39.64 56.65 -36.77
C GLY A 843 38.97 56.04 -37.99
N LEU A 844 37.65 56.21 -38.10
CA LEU A 844 36.90 56.42 -39.35
C LEU A 844 35.60 57.17 -39.03
N GLY A 845 34.83 57.58 -40.05
CA GLY A 845 33.75 58.58 -39.91
C GLY A 845 32.59 58.16 -39.01
N ALA A 846 31.94 59.15 -38.37
CA ALA A 846 30.75 58.94 -37.55
C ALA A 846 29.57 58.48 -38.42
N THR A 847 29.17 57.22 -38.23
CA THR A 847 28.01 56.59 -38.90
C THR A 847 26.91 56.45 -37.86
N SER A 848 25.72 56.98 -38.16
CA SER A 848 24.59 56.90 -37.23
C SER A 848 24.01 55.48 -37.28
N THR A 849 24.01 54.80 -36.13
CA THR A 849 23.33 53.51 -35.96
C THR A 849 21.83 53.70 -35.79
N VAL A 850 21.04 52.76 -36.33
CA VAL A 850 19.57 52.78 -36.20
C VAL A 850 19.14 51.82 -35.11
N GLY A 851 18.44 52.32 -34.09
CA GLY A 851 17.71 51.52 -33.13
C GLY A 851 16.23 51.48 -33.49
N VAL A 852 15.62 50.29 -33.48
CA VAL A 852 14.18 50.09 -33.65
C VAL A 852 13.63 49.50 -32.36
N ASP A 853 12.75 50.25 -31.69
CA ASP A 853 11.96 49.76 -30.56
C ASP A 853 10.58 49.31 -31.07
N ALA A 854 10.10 48.16 -30.60
CA ALA A 854 8.74 47.71 -30.86
C ALA A 854 8.17 46.91 -29.68
N GLU A 855 6.86 46.99 -29.45
CA GLU A 855 6.15 46.14 -28.48
C GLU A 855 5.31 45.10 -29.23
N VAL A 856 5.64 43.83 -29.04
CA VAL A 856 4.84 42.70 -29.55
C VAL A 856 3.83 42.32 -28.49
N VAL A 857 2.56 42.35 -28.84
CA VAL A 857 1.45 41.96 -27.96
C VAL A 857 0.78 40.71 -28.52
N LEU A 858 0.74 39.66 -27.70
CA LEU A 858 -0.09 38.50 -27.93
C LEU A 858 -1.37 38.62 -27.09
N GLU A 859 -2.51 38.43 -27.74
CA GLU A 859 -3.82 38.42 -27.07
C GLU A 859 -4.37 36.99 -27.02
N PHE A 860 -4.90 36.60 -25.86
CA PHE A 860 -5.44 35.27 -25.61
C PHE A 860 -6.91 35.39 -25.21
N GLY A 861 -7.77 34.56 -25.78
CA GLY A 861 -9.21 34.67 -25.51
C GLY A 861 -10.05 33.68 -26.30
N ALA A 862 -11.36 33.72 -26.12
CA ALA A 862 -12.30 32.69 -26.58
C ALA A 862 -12.31 32.38 -28.09
N ASN A 863 -11.68 33.21 -28.93
CA ASN A 863 -11.56 33.02 -30.39
C ASN A 863 -10.11 32.91 -30.91
N GLY A 864 -9.09 32.87 -30.04
CA GLY A 864 -7.68 32.86 -30.45
C GLY A 864 -6.75 32.14 -29.47
N THR A 865 -5.69 31.50 -30.02
CA THR A 865 -4.50 30.92 -29.35
C THR A 865 -4.66 29.87 -28.23
N ALA A 866 -5.80 29.78 -27.53
CA ALA A 866 -6.03 28.97 -26.32
C ALA A 866 -6.08 27.43 -26.52
N ALA A 867 -5.43 26.89 -27.55
CA ALA A 867 -5.48 25.47 -27.93
C ALA A 867 -4.11 24.87 -28.33
N LEU A 868 -3.02 25.63 -28.27
CA LEU A 868 -1.70 25.20 -28.80
C LEU A 868 -0.55 25.19 -27.77
N VAL A 869 -0.73 25.78 -26.60
CA VAL A 869 0.32 25.87 -25.58
C VAL A 869 -0.28 25.52 -24.21
N ASN A 870 0.27 24.49 -23.56
CA ASN A 870 -0.18 24.05 -22.24
C ASN A 870 0.64 24.68 -21.09
N ASP A 871 1.81 25.22 -21.40
CA ASP A 871 2.83 25.60 -20.43
C ASP A 871 3.40 26.99 -20.71
N THR A 872 3.84 27.68 -19.68
CA THR A 872 4.29 29.08 -19.78
C THR A 872 5.73 29.22 -20.24
N GLU A 873 6.56 28.19 -20.05
CA GLU A 873 7.88 28.10 -20.69
C GLU A 873 7.77 27.86 -22.20
N ASP A 874 6.86 26.98 -22.65
CA ASP A 874 6.57 26.79 -24.09
C ASP A 874 6.07 28.11 -24.73
N LEU A 875 5.29 28.92 -23.99
CA LEU A 875 4.84 30.23 -24.47
C LEU A 875 6.00 31.22 -24.57
N ALA A 876 6.88 31.29 -23.57
CA ALA A 876 8.06 32.14 -23.60
C ALA A 876 8.99 31.76 -24.77
N ALA A 877 9.26 30.46 -24.94
CA ALA A 877 10.06 29.93 -26.04
C ALA A 877 9.45 30.23 -27.42
N ALA A 878 8.12 30.10 -27.57
CA ALA A 878 7.43 30.48 -28.79
C ALA A 878 7.55 31.99 -29.06
N ILE A 879 7.44 32.86 -28.04
CA ILE A 879 7.63 34.30 -28.21
C ILE A 879 9.09 34.62 -28.60
N ASP A 880 10.08 33.92 -28.05
CA ASP A 880 11.49 34.10 -28.44
C ASP A 880 11.81 33.58 -29.85
N GLU A 881 11.16 32.49 -30.32
CA GLU A 881 11.25 32.06 -31.72
C GLU A 881 10.68 33.14 -32.67
N ILE A 882 9.54 33.74 -32.31
CA ILE A 882 8.92 34.85 -33.06
C ILE A 882 9.85 36.06 -33.09
N VAL A 883 10.39 36.46 -31.93
CA VAL A 883 11.23 37.66 -31.78
C VAL A 883 12.60 37.49 -32.43
N GLY A 884 13.22 36.31 -32.34
CA GLY A 884 14.43 35.97 -33.10
C GLY A 884 14.18 36.03 -34.62
N SER A 885 13.06 35.48 -35.08
CA SER A 885 12.67 35.51 -36.50
C SER A 885 12.38 36.92 -37.04
N ILE A 886 12.04 37.89 -36.19
CA ILE A 886 11.86 39.30 -36.58
C ILE A 886 13.21 40.00 -36.76
N GLY A 887 14.25 39.59 -36.03
CA GLY A 887 15.59 40.16 -36.11
C GLY A 887 16.22 40.00 -37.50
N GLU A 888 16.09 38.83 -38.11
CA GLU A 888 16.56 38.56 -39.47
C GLU A 888 15.57 39.07 -40.52
N ILE A 889 15.85 40.24 -41.11
CA ILE A 889 15.08 40.76 -42.25
C ILE A 889 15.46 39.94 -43.49
N ALA A 890 14.55 39.07 -43.93
CA ALA A 890 14.79 38.22 -45.09
C ALA A 890 15.07 39.08 -46.35
N PRO A 891 16.08 38.73 -47.20
CA PRO A 891 16.42 39.54 -48.37
C PRO A 891 15.26 39.82 -49.35
N SER A 892 14.32 38.88 -49.46
CA SER A 892 13.10 38.99 -50.26
C SER A 892 12.08 40.01 -49.72
N VAL A 893 12.21 40.47 -48.47
CA VAL A 893 11.41 41.56 -47.89
C VAL A 893 12.03 42.92 -48.24
N LEU A 894 13.37 43.02 -48.23
CA LEU A 894 14.10 44.21 -48.70
C LEU A 894 13.81 44.53 -50.18
N GLU A 895 13.65 43.50 -51.03
CA GLU A 895 13.21 43.65 -52.43
C GLU A 895 11.76 44.16 -52.59
N GLN A 896 10.88 43.99 -51.60
CA GLN A 896 9.50 44.49 -51.66
C GLN A 896 9.38 45.96 -51.26
N VAL A 897 10.35 46.50 -50.51
CA VAL A 897 10.33 47.88 -50.01
C VAL A 897 11.06 48.84 -50.94
N SER A 898 12.04 48.37 -51.73
CA SER A 898 12.86 49.18 -52.65
C SER A 898 12.15 49.66 -53.94
N GLY A 899 10.82 49.56 -53.99
CA GLY A 899 10.02 49.89 -55.17
C GLY A 899 9.83 51.38 -55.49
N GLU A 900 10.11 52.28 -54.54
CA GLU A 900 9.99 53.73 -54.71
C GLU A 900 11.31 54.45 -54.32
N GLU A 901 11.85 55.20 -55.29
CA GLU A 901 13.02 56.11 -55.25
C GLU A 901 14.26 55.80 -54.38
N ASN A 902 15.29 55.23 -55.04
CA ASN A 902 16.74 55.46 -54.81
C ASN A 902 17.41 55.17 -53.45
N VAL A 903 16.70 54.81 -52.38
CA VAL A 903 17.33 54.53 -51.07
C VAL A 903 17.51 53.02 -50.83
N THR A 904 18.65 52.47 -51.27
CA THR A 904 19.05 51.09 -50.95
C THR A 904 19.64 51.00 -49.55
N VAL A 905 18.79 50.82 -48.53
CA VAL A 905 19.24 50.53 -47.15
C VAL A 905 19.67 49.06 -47.07
N GLN A 906 20.96 48.77 -46.88
CA GLN A 906 21.36 47.46 -46.35
C GLN A 906 20.94 47.39 -44.88
N MET A 907 20.41 46.27 -44.41
CA MET A 907 19.97 46.13 -43.00
C MET A 907 20.52 44.88 -42.35
N ASP A 908 21.84 44.89 -42.12
CA ASP A 908 22.49 43.88 -41.27
C ASP A 908 22.10 44.13 -39.81
N LEU A 909 21.69 43.06 -39.10
CA LEU A 909 21.40 43.08 -37.67
C LEU A 909 22.72 43.12 -36.88
N ILE A 910 22.99 44.24 -36.19
CA ILE A 910 24.22 44.47 -35.44
C ILE A 910 24.12 43.86 -34.04
N ASN A 911 22.96 43.99 -33.41
CA ASN A 911 22.63 43.45 -32.10
C ASN A 911 21.10 43.45 -31.92
N SER A 912 20.56 42.62 -31.04
CA SER A 912 19.19 42.76 -30.56
C SER A 912 19.02 42.26 -29.12
N SER A 913 18.03 42.80 -28.43
CA SER A 913 17.67 42.43 -27.06
C SER A 913 16.16 42.56 -26.87
N ALA A 914 15.55 41.54 -26.27
CA ALA A 914 14.18 41.62 -25.76
C ALA A 914 14.20 41.92 -24.26
N GLU A 915 13.15 42.58 -23.77
CA GLU A 915 12.80 42.53 -22.34
C GLU A 915 12.10 41.19 -22.02
N ASP A 916 11.94 40.85 -20.74
CA ASP A 916 11.18 39.68 -20.32
C ASP A 916 9.68 39.76 -20.69
N VAL A 917 9.00 38.61 -20.74
CA VAL A 917 7.57 38.55 -21.08
C VAL A 917 6.71 39.07 -19.92
N VAL A 918 5.99 40.17 -20.15
CA VAL A 918 5.02 40.72 -19.19
C VAL A 918 3.66 40.07 -19.42
N ILE A 919 3.22 39.28 -18.44
CA ILE A 919 1.92 38.61 -18.41
C ILE A 919 0.85 39.55 -17.83
N VAL A 920 -0.38 39.47 -18.37
CA VAL A 920 -1.53 40.26 -17.92
C VAL A 920 -2.72 39.31 -17.72
N CYS A 921 -3.29 39.33 -16.52
CA CYS A 921 -4.42 38.48 -16.10
C CYS A 921 -5.78 39.16 -16.31
N ALA A 922 -6.89 38.40 -16.20
CA ALA A 922 -8.23 38.97 -16.30
C ALA A 922 -8.68 39.64 -14.98
N GLU A 923 -9.80 40.37 -15.00
CA GLU A 923 -10.36 40.91 -13.74
C GLU A 923 -10.77 39.77 -12.79
N GLY A 924 -10.28 39.82 -11.55
CA GLY A 924 -10.47 38.76 -10.55
C GLY A 924 -9.29 37.81 -10.43
N GLU A 925 -8.30 37.93 -11.31
CA GLU A 925 -7.06 37.15 -11.33
C GLU A 925 -5.84 38.04 -11.06
N THR A 926 -4.78 37.45 -10.53
CA THR A 926 -3.47 38.09 -10.30
C THR A 926 -2.36 37.22 -10.90
N LEU A 927 -1.16 37.78 -11.05
CA LEU A 927 0.05 37.02 -11.35
C LEU A 927 0.31 35.98 -10.26
N SER A 928 0.73 34.79 -10.68
CA SER A 928 0.97 33.62 -9.82
C SER A 928 1.98 32.73 -10.52
N GLY A 929 3.16 32.52 -9.91
CA GLY A 929 4.27 31.80 -10.54
C GLY A 929 4.63 32.37 -11.92
N GLN A 930 4.53 31.51 -12.94
CA GLN A 930 4.75 31.89 -14.35
C GLN A 930 3.46 32.30 -15.10
N GLY A 931 2.30 32.36 -14.44
CA GLY A 931 0.99 32.54 -15.07
C GLY A 931 0.03 33.45 -14.29
N CYS A 932 -1.26 33.12 -14.36
CA CYS A 932 -2.34 33.84 -13.70
C CYS A 932 -3.15 32.90 -12.81
N ALA A 933 -3.61 33.36 -11.65
CA ALA A 933 -4.54 32.60 -10.82
C ALA A 933 -5.60 33.49 -10.17
N LYS A 934 -6.77 32.91 -9.89
CA LYS A 934 -7.94 33.61 -9.33
C LYS A 934 -7.72 33.98 -7.87
N CYS A 935 -8.15 35.16 -7.46
CA CYS A 935 -8.14 35.53 -6.04
C CYS A 935 -8.92 34.49 -5.21
N PRO A 936 -8.28 33.80 -4.24
CA PRO A 936 -8.92 32.74 -3.47
C PRO A 936 -9.97 33.32 -2.53
N THR A 937 -10.81 32.44 -2.00
CA THR A 937 -11.76 32.74 -0.92
C THR A 937 -11.07 33.51 0.23
N GLY A 938 -11.75 34.50 0.78
CA GLY A 938 -11.21 35.45 1.75
C GLY A 938 -10.36 36.57 1.16
N THR A 939 -10.21 36.66 -0.17
CA THR A 939 -9.53 37.77 -0.85
C THR A 939 -10.38 38.36 -1.98
N PHE A 940 -10.00 39.53 -2.46
CA PHE A 940 -10.61 40.21 -3.60
C PHE A 940 -9.54 40.91 -4.45
N HIS A 941 -9.75 41.00 -5.76
CA HIS A 941 -8.83 41.68 -6.68
C HIS A 941 -8.90 43.21 -6.50
N ASP A 942 -7.86 43.81 -5.91
CA ASP A 942 -7.73 45.26 -5.80
C ASP A 942 -7.24 45.84 -7.13
N ARG A 943 -8.20 46.36 -7.91
CA ARG A 943 -7.97 47.06 -9.19
C ARG A 943 -6.98 48.24 -9.12
N SER A 944 -6.67 48.78 -7.94
CA SER A 944 -5.69 49.87 -7.78
C SER A 944 -4.24 49.38 -7.64
N GLN A 945 -4.04 48.10 -7.29
CA GLN A 945 -2.73 47.48 -7.08
C GLN A 945 -2.46 46.32 -8.04
N GLY A 946 -3.51 45.71 -8.63
CA GLY A 946 -3.39 44.56 -9.53
C GLY A 946 -3.13 43.23 -8.81
N VAL A 947 -3.46 43.14 -7.52
CA VAL A 947 -3.20 41.97 -6.65
C VAL A 947 -4.41 41.63 -5.78
N CYS A 948 -4.44 40.41 -5.25
CA CYS A 948 -5.51 39.94 -4.36
C CYS A 948 -5.31 40.42 -2.93
N SER A 949 -6.15 41.35 -2.47
CA SER A 949 -6.14 41.86 -1.09
C SER A 949 -7.04 41.02 -0.17
N PRO A 950 -6.69 40.81 1.10
CA PRO A 950 -7.53 40.07 2.04
C PRO A 950 -8.80 40.86 2.42
N CYS A 951 -9.91 40.16 2.62
CA CYS A 951 -11.15 40.78 3.10
C CYS A 951 -10.95 41.39 4.49
N PRO A 952 -11.31 42.67 4.72
CA PRO A 952 -11.16 43.31 6.03
C PRO A 952 -12.11 42.72 7.08
N THR A 953 -11.75 42.86 8.35
CA THR A 953 -12.55 42.41 9.51
C THR A 953 -13.99 42.92 9.44
N GLY A 954 -14.98 42.02 9.57
CA GLY A 954 -16.40 42.32 9.34
C GLY A 954 -16.88 42.07 7.90
N SER A 955 -16.03 41.48 7.06
CA SER A 955 -16.37 41.00 5.72
C SER A 955 -15.70 39.66 5.42
N TYR A 956 -16.30 38.88 4.53
CA TYR A 956 -15.87 37.55 4.11
C TYR A 956 -15.94 37.42 2.58
N GLN A 957 -15.35 36.35 2.03
CA GLN A 957 -15.59 35.96 0.64
C GLN A 957 -15.49 34.45 0.44
N ASP A 958 -16.60 33.84 0.04
CA ASP A 958 -16.81 32.42 -0.24
C ASP A 958 -16.66 32.06 -1.74
N GLU A 959 -16.51 33.04 -2.63
CA GLU A 959 -16.33 32.83 -4.08
C GLU A 959 -14.92 33.22 -4.59
N GLU A 960 -14.30 32.34 -5.37
CA GLU A 960 -13.02 32.60 -6.08
C GLU A 960 -13.18 33.65 -7.19
N GLY A 961 -12.16 34.49 -7.38
CA GLY A 961 -12.03 35.38 -8.54
C GLY A 961 -12.89 36.65 -8.47
N THR A 962 -13.21 37.14 -7.27
CA THR A 962 -14.09 38.30 -7.07
C THR A 962 -13.32 39.62 -6.92
N VAL A 963 -14.00 40.75 -7.18
CA VAL A 963 -13.44 42.11 -7.10
C VAL A 963 -13.88 42.90 -5.85
N SER A 964 -14.61 42.26 -4.93
CA SER A 964 -15.08 42.86 -3.67
C SER A 964 -15.57 41.80 -2.68
N CYS A 965 -15.37 42.00 -1.38
CA CYS A 965 -15.86 41.11 -0.32
C CYS A 965 -17.34 41.36 0.06
N LYS A 966 -17.98 40.34 0.63
CA LYS A 966 -19.34 40.38 1.17
C LYS A 966 -19.30 40.84 2.65
N LEU A 967 -20.20 41.73 3.06
CA LEU A 967 -20.27 42.20 4.45
C LEU A 967 -20.96 41.17 5.37
N CYS A 968 -20.54 41.11 6.64
CA CYS A 968 -21.25 40.32 7.65
C CYS A 968 -22.68 40.82 7.91
N PRO A 969 -23.59 39.96 8.41
CA PRO A 969 -24.93 40.35 8.87
C PRO A 969 -24.90 41.41 9.98
N GLU A 970 -26.01 42.16 10.14
CA GLU A 970 -26.10 43.22 11.15
C GLU A 970 -25.81 42.71 12.58
N GLY A 971 -24.83 43.32 13.24
CA GLY A 971 -24.43 42.95 14.60
C GLY A 971 -23.42 41.79 14.69
N ALA A 972 -22.96 41.27 13.55
CA ALA A 972 -21.90 40.26 13.47
C ALA A 972 -20.62 40.80 12.80
N ALA A 973 -19.47 40.22 13.15
CA ALA A 973 -18.19 40.50 12.52
C ALA A 973 -17.26 39.27 12.60
N THR A 974 -16.31 39.21 11.67
CA THR A 974 -15.26 38.17 11.68
C THR A 974 -14.21 38.46 12.75
N ALA A 975 -13.57 37.42 13.28
CA ALA A 975 -12.49 37.57 14.27
C ALA A 975 -11.19 38.13 13.66
N ALA A 976 -11.01 37.92 12.36
CA ALA A 976 -9.81 38.27 11.60
C ALA A 976 -10.18 38.75 10.18
N PRO A 977 -9.26 39.42 9.46
CA PRO A 977 -9.33 39.54 8.02
C PRO A 977 -9.11 38.17 7.33
N LYS A 978 -9.33 38.11 6.01
CA LYS A 978 -9.24 36.90 5.16
C LYS A 978 -10.25 35.78 5.51
N SER A 979 -11.42 36.14 6.04
CA SER A 979 -12.51 35.20 6.32
C SER A 979 -13.14 34.63 5.04
N THR A 980 -13.44 33.34 5.04
CA THR A 980 -13.88 32.58 3.86
C THR A 980 -15.34 32.13 3.93
N SER A 981 -15.99 32.13 5.10
CA SER A 981 -17.41 31.80 5.25
C SER A 981 -18.21 32.90 5.96
N VAL A 982 -19.51 32.96 5.66
CA VAL A 982 -20.48 33.72 6.47
C VAL A 982 -20.57 33.19 7.92
N ASP A 983 -20.21 31.92 8.16
CA ASP A 983 -20.19 31.31 9.50
C ASP A 983 -19.09 31.91 10.41
N ASP A 984 -18.07 32.54 9.83
CA ASP A 984 -17.03 33.27 10.57
C ASP A 984 -17.58 34.57 11.20
N CYS A 985 -18.73 35.07 10.73
CA CYS A 985 -19.38 36.28 11.23
C CYS A 985 -20.07 36.01 12.58
N GLN A 986 -19.30 36.07 13.67
CA GLN A 986 -19.81 35.89 15.03
C GLN A 986 -20.46 37.17 15.56
N VAL A 987 -21.42 37.03 16.48
CA VAL A 987 -22.10 38.17 17.12
C VAL A 987 -21.10 39.00 17.92
N VAL A 988 -21.09 40.32 17.71
CA VAL A 988 -20.19 41.22 18.44
C VAL A 988 -20.67 41.45 19.88
N CYS A 989 -19.74 41.53 20.83
CA CYS A 989 -20.05 41.84 22.22
C CYS A 989 -20.85 43.13 22.32
N SER A 990 -22.00 43.04 22.98
CA SER A 990 -22.87 44.18 23.26
C SER A 990 -22.31 45.02 24.42
N PRO A 991 -22.71 46.30 24.55
CA PRO A 991 -22.29 47.14 25.67
C PRO A 991 -22.55 46.46 27.02
N GLY A 992 -21.66 46.70 27.98
CA GLY A 992 -21.60 46.02 29.26
C GLY A 992 -20.91 44.65 29.23
N THR A 993 -20.50 44.16 28.06
CA THR A 993 -19.77 42.89 27.92
C THR A 993 -18.46 43.04 27.16
N TYR A 994 -17.55 42.08 27.36
CA TYR A 994 -16.26 42.00 26.68
C TYR A 994 -15.82 40.55 26.51
N SER A 995 -14.96 40.28 25.52
CA SER A 995 -14.28 38.98 25.37
C SER A 995 -12.78 39.22 25.09
N ARG A 996 -12.06 38.27 24.47
CA ARG A 996 -10.65 38.47 24.08
C ARG A 996 -10.50 39.20 22.73
N ASP A 997 -11.47 39.03 21.86
CA ASP A 997 -11.53 39.42 20.45
C ASP A 997 -12.66 40.44 20.17
N GLY A 998 -13.62 40.56 21.10
CA GLY A 998 -14.82 41.40 20.95
C GLY A 998 -16.03 40.65 20.41
N LEU A 999 -15.98 39.32 20.30
CA LEU A 999 -17.04 38.43 19.80
C LEU A 999 -17.55 37.49 20.90
N GLU A 1000 -18.71 36.84 20.70
CA GLU A 1000 -19.25 35.88 21.65
C GLU A 1000 -18.36 34.63 21.82
N THR A 1001 -18.25 34.02 23.01
CA THR A 1001 -19.04 34.26 24.24
C THR A 1001 -18.49 35.41 25.10
N CYS A 1002 -19.30 36.46 25.30
CA CYS A 1002 -18.88 37.66 26.01
C CYS A 1002 -19.12 37.57 27.53
N LEU A 1003 -18.14 38.02 28.31
CA LEU A 1003 -18.22 38.15 29.77
C LEU A 1003 -18.79 39.52 30.16
N ALA A 1004 -19.66 39.56 31.16
CA ALA A 1004 -20.14 40.82 31.73
C ALA A 1004 -19.00 41.59 32.41
N CYS A 1005 -18.94 42.91 32.23
CA CYS A 1005 -17.89 43.75 32.82
C CYS A 1005 -17.81 43.58 34.35
N PRO A 1006 -16.61 43.32 34.92
CA PRO A 1006 -16.44 43.13 36.35
C PRO A 1006 -16.75 44.41 37.13
N GLN A 1007 -17.21 44.25 38.38
CA GLN A 1007 -17.61 45.37 39.23
C GLN A 1007 -16.49 46.42 39.35
N GLY A 1008 -16.82 47.69 39.13
CA GLY A 1008 -15.85 48.80 39.04
C GLY A 1008 -15.32 49.06 37.62
N THR A 1009 -15.90 48.40 36.61
CA THR A 1009 -15.67 48.67 35.19
C THR A 1009 -17.00 48.70 34.42
N TYR A 1010 -17.01 49.44 33.31
CA TYR A 1010 -18.17 49.60 32.42
C TYR A 1010 -17.72 49.46 30.96
N GLN A 1011 -18.66 49.30 30.02
CA GLN A 1011 -18.36 49.39 28.60
C GLN A 1011 -19.59 49.88 27.81
N ASP A 1012 -19.42 51.00 27.11
CA ASP A 1012 -20.45 51.72 26.34
C ASP A 1012 -20.41 51.40 24.82
N GLU A 1013 -19.29 50.87 24.32
CA GLU A 1013 -19.11 50.50 22.91
C GLU A 1013 -19.38 49.01 22.64
N ARG A 1014 -19.63 48.66 21.38
CA ARG A 1014 -19.71 47.27 20.88
C ARG A 1014 -18.32 46.74 20.48
N GLN A 1015 -18.20 45.42 20.39
CA GLN A 1015 -17.01 44.70 19.90
C GLN A 1015 -15.72 44.96 20.73
N GLN A 1016 -15.84 44.93 22.06
CA GLN A 1016 -14.78 45.41 22.96
C GLN A 1016 -14.03 44.25 23.63
N THR A 1017 -12.69 44.32 23.62
CA THR A 1017 -11.79 43.31 24.21
C THR A 1017 -11.49 43.53 25.70
N ARG A 1018 -12.04 44.58 26.30
CA ARG A 1018 -11.85 44.97 27.70
C ARG A 1018 -12.88 46.01 28.14
N CYS A 1019 -13.13 46.09 29.45
CA CYS A 1019 -13.98 47.12 30.04
C CYS A 1019 -13.18 48.35 30.51
N LYS A 1020 -13.77 49.53 30.38
CA LYS A 1020 -13.24 50.82 30.84
C LYS A 1020 -13.37 50.90 32.37
N ARG A 1021 -12.33 51.36 33.08
CA ARG A 1021 -12.35 51.45 34.56
C ARG A 1021 -13.17 52.63 35.05
N CYS A 1022 -13.87 52.47 36.17
CA CYS A 1022 -14.52 53.58 36.87
C CYS A 1022 -13.50 54.65 37.37
N PRO A 1023 -13.90 55.92 37.46
CA PRO A 1023 -13.09 56.98 38.06
C PRO A 1023 -12.65 56.67 39.51
N ALA A 1024 -11.50 57.20 39.91
CA ALA A 1024 -10.92 56.94 41.24
C ALA A 1024 -11.90 57.27 42.39
N GLY A 1025 -12.12 56.29 43.28
CA GLY A 1025 -13.07 56.40 44.39
C GLY A 1025 -14.53 56.13 44.02
N SER A 1026 -14.80 55.56 42.85
CA SER A 1026 -16.11 55.07 42.42
C SER A 1026 -16.07 53.62 41.93
N THR A 1027 -17.22 52.95 41.94
CA THR A 1027 -17.39 51.58 41.44
C THR A 1027 -18.81 51.40 40.91
N THR A 1028 -19.05 50.34 40.15
CA THR A 1028 -20.39 49.98 39.67
C THR A 1028 -21.19 49.25 40.75
N GLU A 1029 -22.51 49.33 40.68
CA GLU A 1029 -23.39 48.65 41.65
C GLU A 1029 -23.54 47.14 41.36
N ALA A 1030 -23.35 46.74 40.10
CA ALA A 1030 -23.39 45.37 39.62
C ALA A 1030 -22.31 45.11 38.54
N PHE A 1031 -22.22 43.84 38.11
CA PHE A 1031 -21.52 43.45 36.89
C PHE A 1031 -22.32 43.89 35.64
N GLY A 1032 -21.64 44.03 34.49
CA GLY A 1032 -22.32 44.29 33.22
C GLY A 1032 -22.71 45.76 32.95
N SER A 1033 -22.08 46.71 33.64
CA SER A 1033 -22.39 48.14 33.49
C SER A 1033 -22.13 48.64 32.06
N THR A 1034 -23.12 49.34 31.50
CA THR A 1034 -23.08 49.85 30.11
C THR A 1034 -22.60 51.29 30.02
N GLN A 1035 -22.57 52.05 31.11
CA GLN A 1035 -22.33 53.50 31.07
C GLN A 1035 -21.47 54.00 32.24
N GLN A 1036 -20.63 55.00 31.98
CA GLN A 1036 -19.78 55.63 33.01
C GLN A 1036 -20.59 56.22 34.18
N THR A 1037 -21.86 56.57 33.96
CA THR A 1037 -22.79 57.06 34.98
C THR A 1037 -23.06 56.07 36.10
N ASP A 1038 -22.89 54.76 35.84
CA ASP A 1038 -23.13 53.71 36.82
C ASP A 1038 -22.00 53.62 37.87
N CYS A 1039 -20.86 54.27 37.60
CA CYS A 1039 -19.72 54.40 38.51
C CYS A 1039 -20.03 55.38 39.66
N LYS A 1040 -20.82 54.91 40.63
CA LYS A 1040 -21.20 55.67 41.83
C LYS A 1040 -20.02 55.72 42.82
N LYS A 1041 -19.82 56.88 43.47
CA LYS A 1041 -18.78 57.03 44.52
C LYS A 1041 -19.20 56.31 45.80
N TYR A 1042 -18.23 55.77 46.53
CA TYR A 1042 -18.46 55.22 47.87
C TYR A 1042 -18.98 56.29 48.83
N CYS A 1043 -19.86 55.90 49.75
CA CYS A 1043 -20.26 56.78 50.85
C CYS A 1043 -19.05 57.17 51.71
N ALA A 1044 -18.97 58.44 52.06
CA ALA A 1044 -17.91 58.95 52.92
C ALA A 1044 -18.20 58.56 54.38
N PRO A 1045 -17.16 58.45 55.26
CA PRO A 1045 -17.36 58.30 56.69
C PRO A 1045 -18.31 59.39 57.20
N GLY A 1046 -19.24 59.01 58.08
CA GLY A 1046 -20.41 59.79 58.48
C GLY A 1046 -21.63 59.65 57.58
N SER A 1047 -21.61 58.79 56.55
CA SER A 1047 -22.76 58.56 55.67
C SER A 1047 -22.84 57.11 55.19
N TYR A 1048 -24.06 56.65 54.87
CA TYR A 1048 -24.36 55.28 54.46
C TYR A 1048 -25.45 55.22 53.37
N SER A 1049 -25.57 54.07 52.70
CA SER A 1049 -26.68 53.71 51.82
C SER A 1049 -26.77 52.18 51.69
N ASP A 1050 -27.90 51.65 51.20
CA ASP A 1050 -28.13 50.19 51.14
C ASP A 1050 -27.15 49.44 50.23
N SER A 1051 -26.56 50.12 49.23
CA SER A 1051 -25.46 49.60 48.41
C SER A 1051 -24.07 50.07 48.83
N GLY A 1052 -23.96 51.06 49.73
CA GLY A 1052 -22.70 51.68 50.14
C GLY A 1052 -22.18 52.74 49.17
N LEU A 1053 -22.93 53.06 48.11
CA LEU A 1053 -22.59 54.02 47.07
C LEU A 1053 -23.58 55.22 47.07
N GLN A 1054 -23.20 56.33 46.45
CA GLN A 1054 -24.06 57.52 46.35
C GLN A 1054 -25.38 57.24 45.60
N PRO A 1055 -26.52 57.83 46.04
CA PRO A 1055 -26.68 58.84 47.10
C PRO A 1055 -26.55 58.25 48.52
N CYS A 1056 -25.99 59.04 49.45
CA CYS A 1056 -25.70 58.61 50.81
C CYS A 1056 -26.42 59.49 51.84
N THR A 1057 -27.03 58.86 52.83
CA THR A 1057 -27.70 59.50 53.96
C THR A 1057 -26.69 59.72 55.09
N PRO A 1058 -26.63 60.90 55.74
CA PRO A 1058 -25.76 61.11 56.89
C PRO A 1058 -26.20 60.26 58.09
N CYS A 1059 -25.25 59.89 58.95
CA CYS A 1059 -25.56 59.24 60.23
C CYS A 1059 -26.38 60.18 61.12
N LYS A 1060 -27.50 59.68 61.65
CA LYS A 1060 -28.36 60.46 62.56
C LYS A 1060 -27.63 60.75 63.87
N ARG A 1061 -28.00 61.83 64.55
CA ARG A 1061 -27.41 62.21 65.83
C ARG A 1061 -27.53 61.06 66.86
N GLY A 1062 -26.44 60.77 67.57
CA GLY A 1062 -26.29 59.57 68.41
C GLY A 1062 -25.69 58.36 67.68
N THR A 1063 -25.39 58.48 66.37
CA THR A 1063 -24.69 57.45 65.58
C THR A 1063 -23.50 58.02 64.81
N TYR A 1064 -22.49 57.18 64.55
CA TYR A 1064 -21.28 57.52 63.81
C TYR A 1064 -20.92 56.46 62.75
N GLN A 1065 -20.06 56.82 61.79
CA GLN A 1065 -19.51 55.87 60.81
C GLN A 1065 -18.09 56.24 60.39
N ASN A 1066 -17.10 55.37 60.65
CA ASN A 1066 -15.69 55.62 60.37
C ASN A 1066 -15.16 55.01 59.04
N LEU A 1067 -15.87 54.05 58.43
CA LEU A 1067 -15.45 53.40 57.19
C LEU A 1067 -16.11 54.01 55.94
N ARG A 1068 -15.43 53.86 54.78
CA ARG A 1068 -15.98 54.23 53.47
C ARG A 1068 -16.89 53.12 52.94
N GLY A 1069 -18.04 53.51 52.40
CA GLY A 1069 -18.98 52.60 51.73
C GLY A 1069 -19.73 51.64 52.64
N GLN A 1070 -19.78 51.90 53.95
CA GLN A 1070 -20.55 51.07 54.88
C GLN A 1070 -22.07 51.31 54.72
N LYS A 1071 -22.87 50.27 54.97
CA LYS A 1071 -24.31 50.22 54.70
C LYS A 1071 -25.20 50.63 55.88
N SER A 1072 -24.61 51.09 56.98
CA SER A 1072 -25.30 51.50 58.22
C SER A 1072 -24.39 52.39 59.07
N CYS A 1073 -24.90 52.94 60.18
CA CYS A 1073 -24.13 53.67 61.20
C CYS A 1073 -24.17 52.92 62.54
N SER A 1074 -23.15 53.13 63.37
CA SER A 1074 -23.00 52.54 64.70
C SER A 1074 -23.44 53.51 65.80
N GLU A 1075 -24.02 53.03 66.90
CA GLU A 1075 -24.50 53.87 68.01
C GLU A 1075 -23.37 54.35 68.94
N CYS A 1076 -23.54 55.53 69.54
CA CYS A 1076 -22.63 56.08 70.55
C CYS A 1076 -22.77 55.35 71.92
N PRO A 1077 -21.68 55.10 72.67
CA PRO A 1077 -21.76 54.49 74.00
C PRO A 1077 -22.40 55.43 75.04
N ALA A 1078 -23.44 54.98 75.76
CA ALA A 1078 -24.07 55.79 76.80
C ALA A 1078 -23.08 56.15 77.95
N PRO A 1079 -23.16 57.37 78.53
CA PRO A 1079 -24.18 58.41 78.32
C PRO A 1079 -23.83 59.44 77.23
N THR A 1080 -22.91 59.12 76.31
CA THR A 1080 -22.50 60.05 75.24
C THR A 1080 -23.49 60.10 74.07
N THR A 1081 -23.52 61.24 73.37
CA THR A 1081 -24.24 61.42 72.10
C THR A 1081 -23.38 62.18 71.10
N SER A 1082 -23.57 61.95 69.80
CA SER A 1082 -22.83 62.70 68.78
C SER A 1082 -23.23 64.17 68.79
N LEU A 1083 -22.25 65.06 68.55
CA LEU A 1083 -22.51 66.51 68.54
C LEU A 1083 -23.37 66.98 67.36
N HIS A 1084 -23.34 66.25 66.24
CA HIS A 1084 -23.99 66.61 64.97
C HIS A 1084 -24.43 65.37 64.20
N GLU A 1085 -25.19 65.56 63.13
CA GLU A 1085 -25.43 64.51 62.13
C GLU A 1085 -24.23 64.35 61.20
N GLY A 1086 -23.92 63.12 60.81
CA GLY A 1086 -22.78 62.80 59.95
C GLY A 1086 -21.44 62.62 60.67
N SER A 1087 -21.46 62.31 61.97
CA SER A 1087 -20.26 62.05 62.76
C SER A 1087 -19.48 60.82 62.28
N LYS A 1088 -18.15 60.90 62.38
CA LYS A 1088 -17.19 60.05 61.65
C LYS A 1088 -16.33 59.19 62.56
N SER A 1089 -16.37 59.45 63.86
CA SER A 1089 -15.61 58.72 64.88
C SER A 1089 -16.45 58.54 66.14
N ILE A 1090 -16.16 57.49 66.90
CA ILE A 1090 -16.67 57.32 68.26
C ILE A 1090 -16.23 58.47 69.20
N ILE A 1091 -15.16 59.18 68.83
CA ILE A 1091 -14.63 60.36 69.54
C ILE A 1091 -15.57 61.58 69.37
N ASP A 1092 -16.43 61.59 68.35
CA ASP A 1092 -17.43 62.66 68.16
C ASP A 1092 -18.63 62.51 69.11
N CYS A 1093 -18.73 61.39 69.83
CA CYS A 1093 -19.70 61.13 70.88
C CYS A 1093 -19.19 61.72 72.21
N VAL A 1094 -19.93 62.68 72.79
CA VAL A 1094 -19.56 63.37 74.04
C VAL A 1094 -20.69 63.32 75.07
N ASP A 1095 -20.35 63.44 76.35
CA ASP A 1095 -21.35 63.58 77.42
C ASP A 1095 -22.19 64.85 77.23
N PHE A 1096 -23.50 64.74 77.39
CA PHE A 1096 -24.43 65.86 77.24
C PHE A 1096 -25.44 65.88 78.38
N ASP A 1097 -25.32 66.86 79.28
CA ASP A 1097 -26.27 67.04 80.38
C ASP A 1097 -27.56 67.71 79.87
N TYR A 1098 -28.60 66.88 79.68
CA TYR A 1098 -29.94 67.32 79.28
C TYR A 1098 -30.64 68.21 80.32
N CYS A 1099 -30.21 68.21 81.58
CA CYS A 1099 -30.79 68.99 82.67
C CYS A 1099 -30.10 70.34 82.92
N ALA A 1100 -28.91 70.59 82.37
CA ALA A 1100 -28.13 71.82 82.58
C ALA A 1100 -28.86 73.13 82.21
N SER A 1101 -29.88 73.07 81.35
CA SER A 1101 -30.72 74.22 80.97
C SER A 1101 -31.88 74.52 81.95
N ASN A 1102 -32.04 73.71 82.99
CA ASN A 1102 -33.16 73.72 83.95
C ASN A 1102 -34.56 73.76 83.25
N PRO A 1103 -34.85 72.80 82.34
CA PRO A 1103 -36.07 72.81 81.53
C PRO A 1103 -37.36 72.56 82.33
N CYS A 1104 -37.24 72.11 83.58
CA CYS A 1104 -38.35 71.78 84.47
C CYS A 1104 -38.75 72.98 85.34
N LEU A 1105 -39.86 73.64 85.00
CA LEU A 1105 -40.44 74.72 85.80
C LEU A 1105 -41.15 74.14 87.04
N ASN A 1106 -40.61 74.39 88.23
CA ASN A 1106 -41.03 73.89 89.55
C ASN A 1106 -40.84 72.38 89.85
N SER A 1107 -40.44 71.56 88.88
CA SER A 1107 -40.14 70.13 89.07
C SER A 1107 -38.62 69.86 89.07
N THR A 1108 -38.20 68.71 89.62
CA THR A 1108 -36.80 68.26 89.62
C THR A 1108 -36.45 67.65 88.26
N CYS A 1109 -35.35 68.06 87.64
CA CYS A 1109 -34.91 67.45 86.38
C CYS A 1109 -34.07 66.19 86.62
N VAL A 1110 -34.45 65.09 85.97
CA VAL A 1110 -33.71 63.81 85.99
C VAL A 1110 -33.25 63.48 84.57
N ALA A 1111 -31.95 63.33 84.36
CA ALA A 1111 -31.38 62.99 83.06
C ALA A 1111 -31.50 61.48 82.79
N HIS A 1112 -31.92 61.14 81.58
CA HIS A 1112 -32.00 59.77 81.04
C HIS A 1112 -30.99 59.60 79.90
N GLN A 1113 -30.73 58.36 79.47
CA GLN A 1113 -29.69 58.05 78.48
C GLN A 1113 -29.72 58.93 77.22
N HIS A 1114 -30.91 59.33 76.75
CA HIS A 1114 -31.09 60.22 75.60
C HIS A 1114 -32.16 61.31 75.84
N GLY A 1115 -32.21 61.91 77.04
CA GLY A 1115 -33.16 62.98 77.32
C GLY A 1115 -33.23 63.38 78.81
N PHE A 1116 -34.34 63.99 79.20
CA PHE A 1116 -34.66 64.31 80.60
C PHE A 1116 -36.14 64.05 80.91
N SER A 1117 -36.45 63.81 82.18
CA SER A 1117 -37.81 63.89 82.75
C SER A 1117 -37.87 65.00 83.80
N CYS A 1118 -39.08 65.50 84.03
CA CYS A 1118 -39.39 66.42 85.12
C CYS A 1118 -40.22 65.67 86.16
N GLU A 1119 -39.70 65.57 87.39
CA GLU A 1119 -40.32 64.85 88.50
C GLU A 1119 -40.75 65.84 89.57
N ASP A 1120 -42.06 65.90 89.84
CA ASP A 1120 -42.68 66.81 90.81
C ASP A 1120 -42.29 66.47 92.26
N ARG A 1121 -42.55 67.41 93.17
CA ARG A 1121 -41.89 67.53 94.48
C ARG A 1121 -42.82 67.33 95.68
#